data_AF-A0A7W6LK37-F1
#
_entry.id   AF-A0A7W6LK37-F1
#
_cell.length_a   1.000
_cell.length_b   1.000
_cell.length_c   1.000
_cell.angle_alpha   90.00
_cell.angle_beta   90.00
_cell.angle_gamma   90.00
#
_symmetry.space_group_name_H-M   'P 1'
#
loop_
_entity.id
_entity.type
_entity.pdbx_description
1 polymer ?
#
loop_
_entity_poly.entity_id
_entity_poly.type
_entity_poly.pdbx_seq_one_letter_code
_entity_poly.pdbx_strand_id
1 'polypeptide(L)'
;MTKRKIFNQNEKIVSQDVTAIGQHVFESVENLTGDVAGYPHHYASVTVSQDGATKVVINPGRLLVFDKLYDLDAAFTVDLTERLPLVLGDTVWVALLLRGKTVTETALRPVRTNVDTGATDLQAVAKTEHLTVECFVQAGIAGPTPLKPTVAETECVVAWVKLAQTGIQTIEMEGKNRARTLYEVEGRVTILEARMEAIEQVAATLRTDLSAISAKQREAVRPEIFNQVRLDVSALKRALRLFENDPRAYWYDSALVPDRWDTQNSLWLARIKEGIRFGWASYRDMQLALLNPANPDVIIRNNLMLPKFTEKVKLSVTGGTGSKTISQIVHTVITPVRREISRSSVSYGPVVQVCQNQQDWAAAGLADSRPGQTLAVAGETFNVVGQSTDGIGGAWNADPASAGHKNYDVQSVSVSTWTEVYWDYVTETFGLNGSVIGQTWLNSQPMIVTGFRIPFTRVGGDGDVHLVLYECGASGLPDLNRAIERVTVPHANLAVGMVTFPIRPALIEPGKRYSWSLVTTGNHAIAFSTDNKFAQGSSWLMTDGAVIIGSPTEDYDFELLGCEFASTRTVVEFEPLTLENGITFMRLVASGWAPSGTSQLWQWQPQGDTQWYDMSPENADILYGLPPLIRLRLIMVGTTDLAPAIVLDSKARGETGRTRGDMRALSKSIAFGLSTTAVTVDLIIDRWKDAEHTAAVKLISGGVTRTPTATSIWQDPENAIRRRLTATFTGIPTTTSAAVQIEGTKTGVDEWFGESVFVMAD
;
A
#
# COMPACT_ATOMS: atom_id res chain seq x y z
N MET A 1 -61.03 -63.02 -11.72
CA MET A 1 -61.10 -64.07 -10.67
C MET A 1 -59.78 -64.79 -10.59
N THR A 2 -59.06 -64.63 -9.49
CA THR A 2 -57.74 -65.27 -9.25
C THR A 2 -57.85 -66.65 -8.60
N LYS A 3 -58.99 -66.96 -7.96
CA LYS A 3 -59.29 -68.27 -7.35
C LYS A 3 -60.53 -68.89 -8.01
N ARG A 4 -60.51 -70.20 -8.24
CA ARG A 4 -61.65 -70.98 -8.77
C ARG A 4 -61.89 -72.20 -7.90
N LYS A 5 -63.13 -72.42 -7.46
CA LYS A 5 -63.56 -73.67 -6.83
C LYS A 5 -63.83 -74.72 -7.91
N ILE A 6 -63.28 -75.91 -7.77
CA ILE A 6 -63.44 -77.03 -8.70
C ILE A 6 -64.33 -78.08 -8.03
N PHE A 7 -65.32 -78.60 -8.77
CA PHE A 7 -66.22 -79.65 -8.29
C PHE A 7 -66.05 -80.91 -9.14
N ASN A 8 -66.02 -82.07 -8.49
CA ASN A 8 -65.99 -83.36 -9.18
C ASN A 8 -67.38 -84.00 -9.26
N GLN A 9 -67.61 -84.87 -10.25
CA GLN A 9 -68.94 -85.43 -10.55
C GLN A 9 -69.58 -86.22 -9.38
N ASN A 10 -68.77 -86.84 -8.51
CA ASN A 10 -69.25 -87.64 -7.38
C ASN A 10 -69.13 -86.92 -6.02
N GLU A 11 -68.79 -85.64 -6.01
CA GLU A 11 -68.57 -84.85 -4.80
C GLU A 11 -69.88 -84.26 -4.28
N LYS A 12 -70.11 -84.34 -2.95
CA LYS A 12 -71.25 -83.70 -2.29
C LYS A 12 -70.90 -82.26 -1.95
N ILE A 13 -71.51 -81.32 -2.66
CA ILE A 13 -71.33 -79.88 -2.41
C ILE A 13 -71.91 -79.51 -1.04
N VAL A 14 -71.13 -78.82 -0.22
CA VAL A 14 -71.61 -78.22 1.03
C VAL A 14 -71.90 -76.72 0.85
N SER A 15 -72.73 -76.15 1.71
CA SER A 15 -73.10 -74.73 1.64
C SER A 15 -71.89 -73.79 1.66
N GLN A 16 -70.82 -74.17 2.37
CA GLN A 16 -69.56 -73.41 2.41
C GLN A 16 -68.90 -73.30 1.03
N ASP A 17 -69.00 -74.32 0.16
CA ASP A 17 -68.39 -74.28 -1.16
C ASP A 17 -69.06 -73.26 -2.08
N VAL A 18 -70.38 -73.10 -1.95
CA VAL A 18 -71.15 -72.12 -2.72
C VAL A 18 -70.89 -70.70 -2.20
N THR A 19 -70.78 -70.52 -0.88
CA THR A 19 -70.37 -69.25 -0.28
C THR A 19 -68.96 -68.84 -0.73
N ALA A 20 -68.03 -69.79 -0.82
CA ALA A 20 -66.66 -69.53 -1.25
C ALA A 20 -66.58 -69.05 -2.71
N ILE A 21 -67.47 -69.50 -3.61
CA ILE A 21 -67.54 -68.97 -4.98
C ILE A 21 -67.77 -67.47 -4.95
N GLY A 22 -68.77 -66.99 -4.20
CA GLY A 22 -69.07 -65.57 -4.07
C GLY A 22 -67.91 -64.77 -3.46
N GLN A 23 -67.32 -65.29 -2.38
CA GLN A 23 -66.18 -64.66 -1.71
C GLN A 23 -64.97 -64.49 -2.65
N HIS A 24 -64.64 -65.50 -3.46
CA HIS A 24 -63.53 -65.41 -4.42
C HIS A 24 -63.78 -64.39 -5.54
N VAL A 25 -65.04 -64.13 -5.91
CA VAL A 25 -65.37 -63.04 -6.84
C VAL A 25 -65.14 -61.68 -6.18
N PHE A 26 -65.66 -61.49 -4.96
CA PHE A 26 -65.47 -60.25 -4.20
C PHE A 26 -63.99 -59.96 -3.98
N GLU A 27 -63.21 -60.91 -3.49
CA GLU A 27 -61.75 -60.76 -3.32
C GLU A 27 -61.05 -60.39 -4.62
N SER A 28 -61.46 -60.95 -5.76
CA SER A 28 -60.84 -60.63 -7.05
C SER A 28 -61.16 -59.22 -7.53
N VAL A 29 -62.34 -58.68 -7.20
CA VAL A 29 -62.74 -57.32 -7.55
C VAL A 29 -62.09 -56.33 -6.59
N GLU A 30 -62.00 -56.66 -5.30
CA GLU A 30 -61.30 -55.85 -4.30
C GLU A 30 -59.81 -55.73 -4.63
N ASN A 31 -59.13 -56.85 -4.95
CA ASN A 31 -57.73 -56.83 -5.38
C ASN A 31 -57.54 -55.99 -6.66
N LEU A 32 -58.41 -56.14 -7.66
CA LEU A 32 -58.32 -55.36 -8.90
C LEU A 32 -58.51 -53.85 -8.62
N THR A 33 -59.45 -53.50 -7.74
CA THR A 33 -59.73 -52.11 -7.37
C THR A 33 -58.57 -51.52 -6.55
N GLY A 34 -58.03 -52.28 -5.60
CA GLY A 34 -56.87 -51.89 -4.80
C GLY A 34 -55.60 -51.70 -5.63
N ASP A 35 -55.31 -52.61 -6.56
CA ASP A 35 -54.10 -52.57 -7.38
C ASP A 35 -54.16 -51.49 -8.48
N VAL A 36 -55.34 -51.28 -9.10
CA VAL A 36 -55.48 -50.36 -10.25
C VAL A 36 -55.88 -48.95 -9.82
N ALA A 37 -56.79 -48.81 -8.87
CA ALA A 37 -57.31 -47.51 -8.45
C ALA A 37 -56.71 -47.06 -7.11
N GLY A 38 -56.66 -47.94 -6.11
CA GLY A 38 -55.96 -47.74 -4.83
C GLY A 38 -56.28 -46.45 -4.08
N TYR A 39 -57.42 -45.80 -4.37
CA TYR A 39 -57.76 -44.50 -3.82
C TYR A 39 -58.11 -44.63 -2.33
N PRO A 40 -57.52 -43.84 -1.42
CA PRO A 40 -57.72 -44.00 0.02
C PRO A 40 -59.16 -43.72 0.45
N HIS A 41 -59.67 -42.53 0.16
CA HIS A 41 -61.07 -42.15 0.42
C HIS A 41 -61.57 -41.21 -0.69
N HIS A 42 -62.06 -41.76 -1.80
CA HIS A 42 -62.51 -40.97 -2.94
C HIS A 42 -63.90 -41.37 -3.41
N TYR A 43 -64.66 -40.42 -3.95
CA TYR A 43 -65.95 -40.69 -4.57
C TYR A 43 -65.85 -40.63 -6.11
N ALA A 44 -66.70 -41.39 -6.78
CA ALA A 44 -66.87 -41.39 -8.22
C ALA A 44 -68.34 -41.24 -8.59
N SER A 45 -68.64 -40.37 -9.56
CA SER A 45 -69.99 -40.11 -10.10
C SER A 45 -71.06 -39.61 -9.12
N VAL A 46 -70.72 -39.43 -7.83
CA VAL A 46 -71.64 -38.86 -6.84
C VAL A 46 -71.85 -37.37 -7.12
N THR A 47 -73.11 -36.94 -7.10
CA THR A 47 -73.48 -35.53 -7.17
C THR A 47 -74.42 -35.16 -6.03
N VAL A 48 -74.35 -33.91 -5.60
CA VAL A 48 -75.13 -33.38 -4.47
C VAL A 48 -76.02 -32.26 -4.99
N SER A 49 -77.32 -32.38 -4.76
CA SER A 49 -78.34 -31.42 -5.23
C SER A 49 -79.26 -30.98 -4.10
N GLN A 50 -79.83 -29.78 -4.23
CA GLN A 50 -80.78 -29.23 -3.26
C GLN A 50 -82.20 -29.75 -3.53
N ASP A 51 -82.87 -30.27 -2.50
CA ASP A 51 -84.25 -30.84 -2.55
C ASP A 51 -85.24 -30.06 -1.66
N GLY A 52 -84.79 -28.95 -1.07
CA GLY A 52 -85.59 -28.04 -0.26
C GLY A 52 -84.74 -26.97 0.41
N ALA A 53 -85.33 -26.13 1.25
CA ALA A 53 -84.59 -25.09 1.97
C ALA A 53 -83.55 -25.66 2.94
N THR A 54 -83.81 -26.83 3.53
CA THR A 54 -82.96 -27.48 4.55
C THR A 54 -82.55 -28.91 4.20
N LYS A 55 -82.89 -29.39 3.00
CA LYS A 55 -82.67 -30.78 2.58
C LYS A 55 -81.77 -30.86 1.36
N VAL A 56 -80.82 -31.78 1.43
CA VAL A 56 -79.86 -32.06 0.36
C VAL A 56 -80.00 -33.52 -0.06
N VAL A 57 -80.02 -33.78 -1.36
CA VAL A 57 -80.05 -35.12 -1.93
C VAL A 57 -78.67 -35.49 -2.45
N ILE A 58 -78.21 -36.67 -2.06
CA ILE A 58 -77.01 -37.29 -2.59
C ILE A 58 -77.46 -38.31 -3.63
N ASN A 59 -77.07 -38.09 -4.89
CA ASN A 59 -77.45 -38.93 -6.01
C ASN A 59 -76.58 -40.19 -6.10
N PRO A 60 -77.05 -41.25 -6.79
CA PRO A 60 -76.32 -42.50 -6.97
C PRO A 60 -74.89 -42.31 -7.48
N GLY A 61 -73.99 -43.15 -7.00
CA GLY A 61 -72.56 -43.09 -7.32
C GLY A 61 -71.77 -44.14 -6.55
N ARG A 62 -70.45 -43.96 -6.45
CA ARG A 62 -69.57 -44.94 -5.80
C ARG A 62 -68.61 -44.26 -4.83
N LEU A 63 -68.29 -44.98 -3.76
CA LEU A 63 -67.24 -44.62 -2.82
C LEU A 63 -66.13 -45.68 -2.89
N LEU A 64 -64.90 -45.23 -3.12
CA LEU A 64 -63.69 -46.02 -3.14
C LEU A 64 -62.93 -45.83 -1.83
N VAL A 65 -62.67 -46.93 -1.14
CA VAL A 65 -61.87 -46.97 0.08
C VAL A 65 -60.81 -48.05 -0.04
N PHE A 66 -59.62 -47.67 -0.48
CA PHE A 66 -58.51 -48.55 -0.81
C PHE A 66 -58.92 -49.68 -1.78
N ASP A 67 -59.08 -50.88 -1.27
CA ASP A 67 -59.49 -52.10 -1.97
C ASP A 67 -61.01 -52.26 -2.07
N LYS A 68 -61.79 -51.52 -1.27
CA LYS A 68 -63.25 -51.67 -1.20
C LYS A 68 -63.99 -50.67 -2.07
N LEU A 69 -65.00 -51.20 -2.75
CA LEU A 69 -65.97 -50.44 -3.51
C LEU A 69 -67.32 -50.48 -2.81
N TYR A 70 -67.86 -49.31 -2.48
CA TYR A 70 -69.20 -49.15 -1.95
C TYR A 70 -70.08 -48.50 -3.00
N ASP A 71 -71.19 -49.15 -3.35
CA ASP A 71 -72.15 -48.67 -4.33
C ASP A 71 -73.31 -47.96 -3.63
N LEU A 72 -73.62 -46.76 -4.11
CA LEU A 72 -74.80 -46.02 -3.74
C LEU A 72 -75.83 -46.15 -4.86
N ASP A 73 -76.73 -47.14 -4.75
CA ASP A 73 -77.69 -47.46 -5.82
C ASP A 73 -78.89 -46.51 -5.89
N ALA A 74 -79.31 -45.98 -4.75
CA ALA A 74 -80.47 -45.11 -4.64
C ALA A 74 -80.09 -43.77 -4.00
N ALA A 75 -80.69 -42.69 -4.50
CA ALA A 75 -80.54 -41.38 -3.88
C ALA A 75 -81.13 -41.40 -2.47
N PHE A 76 -80.48 -40.72 -1.53
CA PHE A 76 -81.05 -40.48 -0.20
C PHE A 76 -80.90 -39.01 0.19
N THR A 77 -81.86 -38.55 1.00
CA THR A 77 -81.96 -37.17 1.45
C THR A 77 -81.36 -37.03 2.85
N VAL A 78 -80.51 -36.03 3.02
CA VAL A 78 -79.92 -35.61 4.29
C VAL A 78 -80.62 -34.33 4.75
N ASP A 79 -81.14 -34.34 5.97
CA ASP A 79 -81.78 -33.19 6.59
C ASP A 79 -80.74 -32.37 7.38
N LEU A 80 -80.64 -31.07 7.08
CA LEU A 80 -79.70 -30.13 7.69
C LEU A 80 -80.40 -29.14 8.63
N THR A 81 -81.69 -29.34 8.95
CA THR A 81 -82.49 -28.41 9.76
C THR A 81 -81.89 -28.17 11.15
N GLU A 82 -81.33 -29.20 11.80
CA GLU A 82 -80.68 -29.08 13.11
C GLU A 82 -79.35 -28.31 13.08
N ARG A 83 -78.81 -28.00 11.89
CA ARG A 83 -77.50 -27.37 11.70
C ARG A 83 -77.59 -25.93 11.21
N LEU A 84 -78.78 -25.33 11.18
CA LEU A 84 -78.96 -23.92 10.82
C LEU A 84 -78.45 -23.00 11.94
N PRO A 85 -77.80 -21.86 11.59
CA PRO A 85 -77.39 -20.87 12.58
C PRO A 85 -78.61 -20.17 13.19
N LEU A 86 -78.59 -19.94 14.50
CA LEU A 86 -79.71 -19.32 15.24
C LEU A 86 -79.74 -17.78 15.13
N VAL A 87 -78.59 -17.16 14.82
CA VAL A 87 -78.41 -15.70 14.78
C VAL A 87 -78.58 -15.18 13.35
N LEU A 88 -79.37 -14.10 13.18
CA LEU A 88 -79.59 -13.45 11.89
C LEU A 88 -78.28 -12.81 11.38
N GLY A 89 -77.88 -13.20 10.16
CA GLY A 89 -76.65 -12.71 9.52
C GLY A 89 -75.45 -13.67 9.62
N ASP A 90 -75.52 -14.68 10.50
CA ASP A 90 -74.52 -15.72 10.56
C ASP A 90 -74.73 -16.79 9.48
N THR A 91 -73.63 -17.35 9.00
CA THR A 91 -73.62 -18.53 8.13
C THR A 91 -72.71 -19.61 8.73
N VAL A 92 -72.90 -20.86 8.31
CA VAL A 92 -72.05 -21.99 8.74
C VAL A 92 -71.74 -22.90 7.56
N TRP A 93 -70.52 -23.41 7.49
CA TRP A 93 -70.14 -24.45 6.54
C TRP A 93 -70.36 -25.83 7.14
N VAL A 94 -70.92 -26.72 6.34
CA VAL A 94 -71.19 -28.11 6.69
C VAL A 94 -70.52 -29.02 5.65
N ALA A 95 -69.74 -29.99 6.11
CA ALA A 95 -69.19 -31.03 5.27
C ALA A 95 -70.15 -32.22 5.18
N LEU A 96 -70.40 -32.70 3.97
CA LEU A 96 -71.06 -33.98 3.71
C LEU A 96 -69.99 -35.05 3.49
N LEU A 97 -69.93 -36.01 4.42
CA LEU A 97 -68.92 -37.06 4.48
C LEU A 97 -69.56 -38.40 4.13
N LEU A 98 -69.03 -39.11 3.14
CA LEU A 98 -69.47 -40.46 2.83
C LEU A 98 -68.61 -41.49 3.57
N ARG A 99 -69.27 -42.46 4.20
CA ARG A 99 -68.63 -43.63 4.82
C ARG A 99 -69.26 -44.92 4.30
N GLY A 100 -68.43 -45.91 4.08
CA GLY A 100 -68.87 -47.23 3.64
C GLY A 100 -69.56 -47.98 4.77
N LYS A 101 -70.65 -48.67 4.44
CA LYS A 101 -71.45 -49.48 5.36
C LYS A 101 -71.81 -50.79 4.70
N THR A 102 -71.60 -51.87 5.42
CA THR A 102 -72.07 -53.19 4.98
C THR A 102 -73.47 -53.42 5.55
N VAL A 103 -74.44 -53.67 4.67
CA VAL A 103 -75.82 -54.01 5.05
C VAL A 103 -76.10 -55.45 4.66
N THR A 104 -76.53 -56.25 5.63
CA THR A 104 -76.95 -57.63 5.40
C THR A 104 -78.47 -57.71 5.41
N GLU A 105 -79.06 -58.02 4.27
CA GLU A 105 -80.48 -58.28 4.14
C GLU A 105 -80.79 -59.72 4.59
N THR A 106 -81.73 -59.84 5.53
CA THR A 106 -82.19 -61.13 6.05
C THR A 106 -83.55 -61.48 5.47
N ALA A 107 -83.77 -62.77 5.19
CA ALA A 107 -85.07 -63.28 4.77
C ALA A 107 -85.42 -64.52 5.60
N LEU A 108 -86.70 -64.67 5.94
CA LEU A 108 -87.20 -65.86 6.63
C LEU A 108 -87.10 -67.07 5.69
N ARG A 109 -86.42 -68.13 6.15
CA ARG A 109 -86.29 -69.39 5.42
C ARG A 109 -86.54 -70.59 6.33
N PRO A 110 -87.10 -71.69 5.81
CA PRO A 110 -87.20 -72.92 6.56
C PRO A 110 -85.81 -73.53 6.74
N VAL A 111 -85.33 -73.59 7.97
CA VAL A 111 -84.05 -74.18 8.38
C VAL A 111 -84.33 -75.51 9.08
N ARG A 112 -83.59 -76.56 8.73
CA ARG A 112 -83.72 -77.88 9.36
C ARG A 112 -83.12 -77.83 10.77
N THR A 113 -83.94 -78.09 11.79
CA THR A 113 -83.52 -78.05 13.21
C THR A 113 -83.15 -79.43 13.74
N ASN A 114 -83.60 -80.52 13.09
CA ASN A 114 -83.29 -81.89 13.50
C ASN A 114 -82.84 -82.76 12.29
N VAL A 115 -81.65 -83.35 12.42
CA VAL A 115 -81.00 -84.15 11.36
C VAL A 115 -81.68 -85.52 11.16
N ASP A 116 -82.31 -86.10 12.18
CA ASP A 116 -82.88 -87.44 12.08
C ASP A 116 -84.35 -87.45 11.66
N THR A 117 -85.14 -86.43 12.03
CA THR A 117 -86.59 -86.35 11.73
C THR A 117 -86.96 -85.46 10.55
N GLY A 118 -86.05 -84.59 10.09
CA GLY A 118 -86.32 -83.69 8.96
C GLY A 118 -87.21 -82.48 9.28
N ALA A 119 -87.50 -82.22 10.57
CA ALA A 119 -88.28 -81.06 10.98
C ALA A 119 -87.58 -79.72 10.61
N THR A 120 -88.37 -78.76 10.12
CA THR A 120 -87.90 -77.43 9.72
C THR A 120 -88.65 -76.33 10.46
N ASP A 121 -87.95 -75.28 10.86
CA ASP A 121 -88.52 -74.07 11.46
C ASP A 121 -88.15 -72.82 10.65
N LEU A 122 -89.01 -71.80 10.65
CA LEU A 122 -88.74 -70.55 9.92
C LEU A 122 -87.80 -69.68 10.74
N GLN A 123 -86.57 -69.53 10.27
CA GLN A 123 -85.56 -68.67 10.89
C GLN A 123 -85.16 -67.53 9.95
N ALA A 124 -84.82 -66.38 10.52
CA ALA A 124 -84.25 -65.26 9.77
C ALA A 124 -82.80 -65.60 9.39
N VAL A 125 -82.53 -65.73 8.08
CA VAL A 125 -81.20 -66.06 7.57
C VAL A 125 -80.72 -64.95 6.65
N ALA A 126 -79.45 -64.54 6.79
CA ALA A 126 -78.79 -63.61 5.88
C ALA A 126 -78.82 -64.12 4.43
N LYS A 127 -79.17 -63.26 3.47
CA LYS A 127 -79.27 -63.63 2.05
C LYS A 127 -78.41 -62.81 1.12
N THR A 128 -78.37 -61.50 1.32
CA THR A 128 -77.56 -60.61 0.49
C THR A 128 -76.78 -59.70 1.40
N GLU A 129 -75.48 -59.59 1.14
CA GLU A 129 -74.62 -58.59 1.75
C GLU A 129 -74.35 -57.53 0.68
N HIS A 130 -74.66 -56.27 0.99
CA HIS A 130 -74.44 -55.15 0.09
C HIS A 130 -73.56 -54.09 0.76
N LEU A 131 -72.53 -53.64 0.06
CA LEU A 131 -71.62 -52.58 0.47
C LEU A 131 -72.22 -51.25 0.01
N THR A 132 -72.96 -50.59 0.89
CA THR A 132 -73.58 -49.29 0.61
C THR A 132 -72.86 -48.14 1.30
N VAL A 133 -73.37 -46.93 1.12
CA VAL A 133 -72.78 -45.71 1.66
C VAL A 133 -73.78 -45.03 2.59
N GLU A 134 -73.29 -44.48 3.70
CA GLU A 134 -74.04 -43.57 4.56
C GLU A 134 -73.36 -42.19 4.62
N CYS A 135 -74.16 -41.13 4.79
CA CYS A 135 -73.63 -39.77 4.93
C CYS A 135 -73.56 -39.37 6.41
N PHE A 136 -72.40 -38.88 6.82
CA PHE A 136 -72.21 -38.15 8.07
C PHE A 136 -72.09 -36.66 7.79
N VAL A 137 -72.63 -35.86 8.69
CA VAL A 137 -72.67 -34.41 8.57
C VAL A 137 -71.80 -33.80 9.65
N GLN A 138 -70.75 -33.08 9.26
CA GLN A 138 -69.88 -32.36 10.19
C GLN A 138 -70.06 -30.86 9.99
N ALA A 139 -70.50 -30.15 11.03
CA ALA A 139 -70.70 -28.71 11.00
C ALA A 139 -69.49 -27.96 11.55
N GLY A 140 -69.18 -26.80 10.95
CA GLY A 140 -68.22 -25.83 11.47
C GLY A 140 -68.84 -24.91 12.51
N ILE A 141 -68.11 -23.85 12.86
CA ILE A 141 -68.56 -22.81 13.78
C ILE A 141 -69.31 -21.72 12.98
N ALA A 142 -70.49 -21.32 13.46
CA ALA A 142 -71.27 -20.25 12.86
C ALA A 142 -70.63 -18.88 13.07
N GLY A 143 -70.72 -18.00 12.08
CA GLY A 143 -70.28 -16.61 12.17
C GLY A 143 -70.56 -15.83 10.87
N PRO A 144 -70.20 -14.54 10.80
CA PRO A 144 -70.46 -13.70 9.62
C PRO A 144 -69.60 -14.12 8.41
N THR A 145 -68.39 -14.66 8.65
CA THR A 145 -67.50 -15.25 7.64
C THR A 145 -66.97 -16.59 8.16
N PRO A 146 -67.78 -17.67 8.11
CA PRO A 146 -67.40 -18.96 8.66
C PRO A 146 -66.31 -19.63 7.82
N LEU A 147 -65.42 -20.36 8.48
CA LEU A 147 -64.45 -21.23 7.83
C LEU A 147 -65.05 -22.64 7.63
N LYS A 148 -64.56 -23.36 6.61
CA LYS A 148 -64.90 -24.78 6.40
C LYS A 148 -64.39 -25.61 7.58
N PRO A 149 -65.17 -26.58 8.11
CA PRO A 149 -64.70 -27.42 9.21
C PRO A 149 -63.50 -28.27 8.80
N THR A 150 -62.56 -28.48 9.72
CA THR A 150 -61.42 -29.38 9.51
C THR A 150 -61.92 -30.83 9.53
N VAL A 151 -61.74 -31.53 8.41
CA VAL A 151 -62.09 -32.95 8.23
C VAL A 151 -60.80 -33.77 8.20
N ALA A 152 -60.81 -34.96 8.82
CA ALA A 152 -59.65 -35.85 8.82
C ALA A 152 -59.39 -36.41 7.40
N GLU A 153 -58.12 -36.66 7.05
CA GLU A 153 -57.77 -37.24 5.74
C GLU A 153 -58.29 -38.67 5.53
N THR A 154 -58.75 -39.33 6.60
CA THR A 154 -59.41 -40.64 6.57
C THR A 154 -60.89 -40.58 6.15
N GLU A 155 -61.41 -39.40 5.77
CA GLU A 155 -62.81 -39.22 5.43
C GLU A 155 -63.02 -38.66 4.02
N CYS A 156 -64.04 -39.19 3.33
CA CYS A 156 -64.40 -38.74 2.00
C CYS A 156 -65.42 -37.59 2.06
N VAL A 157 -64.94 -36.36 2.00
CA VAL A 157 -65.78 -35.18 1.73
C VAL A 157 -66.29 -35.21 0.30
N VAL A 158 -67.61 -35.11 0.11
CA VAL A 158 -68.24 -34.99 -1.21
C VAL A 158 -68.57 -33.56 -1.55
N ALA A 159 -69.12 -32.81 -0.60
CA ALA A 159 -69.50 -31.43 -0.80
C ALA A 159 -69.44 -30.60 0.49
N TRP A 160 -69.20 -29.32 0.33
CA TRP A 160 -69.33 -28.28 1.34
C TRP A 160 -70.64 -27.54 1.10
N VAL A 161 -71.51 -27.52 2.10
CA VAL A 161 -72.79 -26.83 2.06
C VAL A 161 -72.72 -25.63 2.99
N LYS A 162 -72.97 -24.42 2.46
CA LYS A 162 -73.07 -23.21 3.26
C LYS A 162 -74.53 -23.00 3.64
N LEU A 163 -74.80 -22.91 4.94
CA LEU A 163 -76.12 -22.68 5.50
C LEU A 163 -76.23 -21.25 6.04
N ALA A 164 -77.36 -20.61 5.79
CA ALA A 164 -77.81 -19.38 6.43
C ALA A 164 -79.06 -19.67 7.29
N GLN A 165 -79.51 -18.71 8.11
CA GLN A 165 -80.69 -18.90 8.97
C GLN A 165 -81.96 -19.30 8.17
N THR A 166 -82.07 -18.89 6.90
CA THR A 166 -83.22 -19.18 6.03
C THR A 166 -83.09 -20.48 5.22
N GLY A 167 -81.95 -21.18 5.29
CA GLY A 167 -81.70 -22.41 4.54
C GLY A 167 -80.35 -22.44 3.82
N ILE A 168 -80.21 -23.35 2.84
CA ILE A 168 -78.99 -23.56 2.06
C ILE A 168 -78.70 -22.35 1.15
N GLN A 169 -77.49 -21.79 1.26
CA GLN A 169 -77.01 -20.66 0.46
C GLN A 169 -76.22 -21.12 -0.77
N THR A 170 -75.27 -22.05 -0.59
CA THR A 170 -74.41 -22.57 -1.68
C THR A 170 -74.01 -24.02 -1.41
N ILE A 171 -73.84 -24.82 -2.47
CA ILE A 171 -73.28 -26.18 -2.42
C ILE A 171 -72.04 -26.20 -3.30
N GLU A 172 -70.88 -26.56 -2.74
CA GLU A 172 -69.60 -26.69 -3.45
C GLU A 172 -69.14 -28.15 -3.41
N MET A 173 -69.01 -28.80 -4.56
CA MET A 173 -68.47 -30.16 -4.64
C MET A 173 -66.95 -30.16 -4.35
N GLU A 174 -66.47 -31.14 -3.60
CA GLU A 174 -65.05 -31.25 -3.26
C GLU A 174 -64.27 -31.94 -4.39
N GLY A 175 -63.31 -31.22 -4.98
CA GLY A 175 -62.52 -31.72 -6.10
C GLY A 175 -61.35 -32.62 -5.70
N LYS A 176 -60.82 -32.49 -4.46
CA LYS A 176 -59.67 -33.27 -3.98
C LYS A 176 -60.00 -34.75 -3.86
N ASN A 177 -61.19 -35.06 -3.33
CA ASN A 177 -61.63 -36.43 -3.07
C ASN A 177 -62.37 -37.07 -4.25
N ARG A 178 -62.38 -36.42 -5.43
CA ARG A 178 -62.98 -36.99 -6.64
C ARG A 178 -61.99 -37.93 -7.32
N ALA A 179 -62.38 -39.18 -7.52
CA ALA A 179 -61.61 -40.09 -8.36
C ALA A 179 -61.54 -39.55 -9.80
N ARG A 180 -60.34 -39.50 -10.36
CA ARG A 180 -60.11 -39.03 -11.74
C ARG A 180 -60.02 -40.23 -12.66
N THR A 181 -60.51 -40.07 -13.89
CA THR A 181 -60.39 -41.14 -14.89
C THR A 181 -58.96 -41.17 -15.44
N LEU A 182 -58.52 -42.33 -15.93
CA LEU A 182 -57.20 -42.47 -16.57
C LEU A 182 -57.05 -41.52 -17.77
N TYR A 183 -58.14 -41.25 -18.49
CA TYR A 183 -58.17 -40.28 -19.60
C TYR A 183 -57.84 -38.85 -19.14
N GLU A 184 -58.39 -38.41 -17.99
CA GLU A 184 -58.04 -37.10 -17.42
C GLU A 184 -56.58 -37.03 -16.95
N VAL A 185 -56.02 -38.15 -16.49
CA VAL A 185 -54.62 -38.23 -16.06
C VAL A 185 -53.68 -38.20 -17.27
N GLU A 186 -53.96 -38.97 -18.31
CA GLU A 186 -53.19 -39.02 -19.56
C GLU A 186 -53.09 -37.63 -20.20
N GLY A 187 -54.21 -36.90 -20.32
CA GLY A 187 -54.19 -35.54 -20.86
C GLY A 187 -53.28 -34.57 -20.09
N ARG A 188 -53.10 -34.76 -18.78
CA ARG A 188 -52.15 -33.96 -17.98
C ARG A 188 -50.71 -34.37 -18.21
N VAL A 189 -50.44 -35.65 -18.43
CA VAL A 189 -49.10 -36.17 -18.71
C VAL A 189 -48.61 -35.65 -20.05
N THR A 190 -49.43 -35.67 -21.11
CA THR A 190 -49.06 -35.11 -22.43
C THR A 190 -48.67 -33.63 -22.36
N ILE A 191 -49.35 -32.84 -21.53
CA ILE A 191 -49.01 -31.41 -21.33
C ILE A 191 -47.65 -31.27 -20.62
N LEU A 192 -47.33 -32.15 -19.68
CA LEU A 192 -46.03 -32.15 -19.00
C LEU A 192 -44.89 -32.54 -19.94
N GLU A 193 -45.10 -33.55 -20.77
CA GLU A 193 -44.12 -33.98 -21.78
C GLU A 193 -43.79 -32.84 -22.76
N ALA A 194 -44.81 -32.16 -23.28
CA ALA A 194 -44.62 -31.01 -24.16
C ALA A 194 -43.84 -29.85 -23.50
N ARG A 195 -44.01 -29.65 -22.18
CA ARG A 195 -43.22 -28.66 -21.42
C ARG A 195 -41.77 -29.09 -21.25
N MET A 196 -41.52 -30.38 -21.05
CA MET A 196 -40.15 -30.90 -20.92
C MET A 196 -39.37 -30.74 -22.23
N GLU A 197 -40.00 -31.00 -23.38
CA GLU A 197 -39.39 -30.78 -24.70
C GLU A 197 -38.98 -29.30 -24.91
N ALA A 198 -39.82 -28.36 -24.49
CA ALA A 198 -39.50 -26.93 -24.55
C ALA A 198 -38.31 -26.54 -23.64
N ILE A 199 -38.20 -27.16 -22.46
CA ILE A 199 -37.07 -26.93 -21.54
C ILE A 199 -35.76 -27.47 -22.13
N GLU A 200 -35.79 -28.62 -22.80
CA GLU A 200 -34.61 -29.19 -23.44
C GLU A 200 -34.08 -28.30 -24.57
N GLN A 201 -34.97 -27.69 -25.37
CA GLN A 201 -34.58 -26.73 -26.41
C GLN A 201 -33.89 -25.49 -25.83
N VAL A 202 -34.40 -24.93 -24.73
CA VAL A 202 -33.79 -23.77 -24.05
C VAL A 202 -32.45 -24.14 -23.40
N ALA A 203 -32.32 -25.35 -22.85
CA ALA A 203 -31.07 -25.82 -22.27
C ALA A 203 -29.97 -25.98 -23.35
N ALA A 204 -30.32 -26.41 -24.56
CA ALA A 204 -29.39 -26.51 -25.68
C ALA A 204 -28.87 -25.14 -26.14
N THR A 205 -29.73 -24.11 -26.17
CA THR A 205 -29.31 -22.74 -26.54
C THR A 205 -28.41 -22.12 -25.47
N LEU A 206 -28.76 -22.28 -24.18
CA LEU A 206 -27.93 -21.79 -23.07
C LEU A 206 -26.53 -22.40 -23.06
N ARG A 207 -26.38 -23.67 -23.44
CA ARG A 207 -25.06 -24.32 -23.56
C ARG A 207 -24.20 -23.67 -24.66
N THR A 208 -24.82 -23.25 -25.76
CA THR A 208 -24.14 -22.55 -26.86
C THR A 208 -23.71 -21.15 -26.42
N ASP A 209 -24.59 -20.41 -25.76
CA ASP A 209 -24.28 -19.06 -25.24
C ASP A 209 -23.19 -19.11 -24.16
N LEU A 210 -23.22 -20.09 -23.26
CA LEU A 210 -22.17 -20.30 -22.27
C LEU A 210 -20.81 -20.58 -22.93
N SER A 211 -20.79 -21.33 -24.03
CA SER A 211 -19.55 -21.57 -24.78
C SER A 211 -19.00 -20.27 -25.39
N ALA A 212 -19.86 -19.41 -25.93
CA ALA A 212 -19.48 -18.11 -26.50
C ALA A 212 -19.02 -17.12 -25.42
N ILE A 213 -19.67 -17.11 -24.25
CA ILE A 213 -19.24 -16.32 -23.09
C ILE A 213 -17.88 -16.83 -22.58
N SER A 214 -17.67 -18.14 -22.49
CA SER A 214 -16.39 -18.70 -22.07
C SER A 214 -15.24 -18.35 -23.02
N ALA A 215 -15.52 -18.27 -24.33
CA ALA A 215 -14.55 -17.84 -25.33
C ALA A 215 -14.21 -16.35 -25.15
N LYS A 216 -15.22 -15.49 -24.97
CA LYS A 216 -15.00 -14.06 -24.69
C LYS A 216 -14.31 -13.79 -23.36
N GLN A 217 -14.55 -14.61 -22.34
CA GLN A 217 -13.91 -14.46 -21.03
C GLN A 217 -12.43 -14.87 -21.05
N ARG A 218 -12.01 -15.72 -22.00
CA ARG A 218 -10.58 -15.99 -22.27
C ARG A 218 -9.89 -14.85 -23.05
N GLU A 219 -10.63 -14.09 -23.84
CA GLU A 219 -10.11 -12.90 -24.55
C GLU A 219 -10.13 -11.62 -23.69
N ALA A 220 -11.03 -11.52 -22.72
CA ALA A 220 -11.06 -10.40 -21.78
C ALA A 220 -9.87 -10.50 -20.81
N VAL A 221 -8.86 -9.65 -21.02
CA VAL A 221 -7.77 -9.46 -20.06
C VAL A 221 -8.38 -9.06 -18.73
N ARG A 222 -8.04 -9.80 -17.66
CA ARG A 222 -8.46 -9.46 -16.30
C ARG A 222 -8.09 -7.98 -16.01
N PRO A 223 -9.03 -7.14 -15.54
CA PRO A 223 -8.77 -5.72 -15.29
C PRO A 223 -7.55 -5.49 -14.40
N GLU A 224 -7.29 -6.39 -13.45
CA GLU A 224 -6.15 -6.33 -12.54
C GLU A 224 -4.82 -6.51 -13.28
N ILE A 225 -4.75 -7.47 -14.20
CA ILE A 225 -3.55 -7.72 -15.03
C ILE A 225 -3.35 -6.56 -16.00
N PHE A 226 -4.44 -6.05 -16.59
CA PHE A 226 -4.32 -4.90 -17.49
C PHE A 226 -3.89 -3.63 -16.76
N ASN A 227 -4.34 -3.43 -15.51
CA ASN A 227 -3.89 -2.33 -14.66
C ASN A 227 -2.41 -2.50 -14.25
N GLN A 228 -1.93 -3.72 -13.99
CA GLN A 228 -0.49 -3.97 -13.76
C GLN A 228 0.35 -3.66 -15.00
N VAL A 229 -0.03 -4.16 -16.18
CA VAL A 229 0.67 -3.86 -17.44
C VAL A 229 0.64 -2.35 -17.73
N ARG A 230 -0.45 -1.66 -17.42
CA ARG A 230 -0.53 -0.20 -17.56
C ARG A 230 0.36 0.54 -16.57
N LEU A 231 0.46 0.07 -15.33
CA LEU A 231 1.40 0.62 -14.34
C LEU A 231 2.84 0.49 -14.86
N ASP A 232 3.21 -0.70 -15.33
CA ASP A 232 4.55 -0.97 -15.86
C ASP A 232 4.84 -0.12 -17.11
N VAL A 233 3.88 -0.01 -18.03
CA VAL A 233 4.00 0.87 -19.22
C VAL A 233 4.05 2.35 -18.83
N SER A 234 3.37 2.75 -17.76
CA SER A 234 3.40 4.13 -17.27
C SER A 234 4.75 4.46 -16.63
N ALA A 235 5.29 3.54 -15.83
CA ALA A 235 6.64 3.65 -15.27
C ALA A 235 7.71 3.66 -16.38
N LEU A 236 7.60 2.78 -17.38
CA LEU A 236 8.47 2.76 -18.55
C LEU A 236 8.38 4.05 -19.38
N LYS A 237 7.19 4.64 -19.51
CA LYS A 237 7.04 5.92 -20.22
C LYS A 237 7.62 7.10 -19.45
N ARG A 238 7.47 7.10 -18.12
CA ARG A 238 8.16 8.06 -17.26
C ARG A 238 9.67 7.93 -17.46
N ALA A 239 10.18 6.70 -17.51
CA ALA A 239 11.59 6.41 -17.83
C ALA A 239 12.02 6.99 -19.19
N LEU A 240 11.19 6.83 -20.22
CA LEU A 240 11.50 7.26 -21.58
C LEU A 240 11.23 8.75 -21.85
N ARG A 241 10.72 9.53 -20.88
CA ARG A 241 10.35 10.96 -21.01
C ARG A 241 9.54 11.27 -22.29
N LEU A 242 8.71 10.34 -22.76
CA LEU A 242 7.98 10.48 -24.01
C LEU A 242 6.84 11.51 -23.84
N PHE A 243 6.99 12.67 -24.49
CA PHE A 243 6.01 13.77 -24.65
C PHE A 243 5.14 14.04 -23.42
N GLU A 244 5.75 14.69 -22.43
CA GLU A 244 5.21 14.94 -21.10
C GLU A 244 3.95 15.83 -21.03
N ASN A 245 3.57 16.47 -22.14
CA ASN A 245 2.44 17.40 -22.26
C ASN A 245 1.25 16.84 -23.08
N ASP A 246 1.30 15.60 -23.54
CA ASP A 246 0.21 15.00 -24.32
C ASP A 246 -0.89 14.48 -23.37
N PRO A 247 -2.16 14.95 -23.48
CA PRO A 247 -3.25 14.52 -22.62
C PRO A 247 -3.50 13.00 -22.73
N ARG A 248 -3.54 12.29 -21.59
CA ARG A 248 -3.63 10.81 -21.54
C ARG A 248 -4.61 10.36 -20.47
N ALA A 249 -5.30 9.26 -20.74
CA ALA A 249 -6.28 8.66 -19.82
C ALA A 249 -5.67 8.12 -18.51
N TYR A 250 -4.35 8.16 -18.35
CA TYR A 250 -3.67 7.67 -17.14
C TYR A 250 -2.52 8.60 -16.75
N TRP A 251 -2.20 8.63 -15.46
CA TRP A 251 -1.16 9.47 -14.87
C TRP A 251 -0.46 8.71 -13.74
N TYR A 252 0.85 8.82 -13.64
CA TYR A 252 1.67 8.13 -12.65
C TYR A 252 2.72 9.06 -12.06
N ASP A 253 2.83 9.08 -10.74
CA ASP A 253 3.92 9.75 -10.05
C ASP A 253 4.45 8.99 -8.84
N SER A 254 5.76 8.79 -8.80
CA SER A 254 6.51 8.20 -7.67
C SER A 254 6.89 9.23 -6.60
N ALA A 255 6.41 10.47 -6.72
CA ALA A 255 6.57 11.54 -5.72
C ALA A 255 8.03 11.73 -5.25
N LEU A 256 8.98 11.63 -6.17
CA LEU A 256 10.40 11.86 -5.91
C LEU A 256 10.75 13.36 -5.90
N VAL A 257 10.06 14.13 -6.73
CA VAL A 257 10.24 15.56 -6.95
C VAL A 257 8.89 16.30 -6.85
N PRO A 258 8.88 17.59 -6.44
CA PRO A 258 7.64 18.33 -6.17
C PRO A 258 6.96 18.91 -7.42
N ASP A 259 7.50 18.71 -8.62
CA ASP A 259 7.08 19.35 -9.87
C ASP A 259 5.63 19.07 -10.27
N ARG A 260 5.10 17.88 -9.95
CA ARG A 260 3.71 17.48 -10.23
C ARG A 260 2.73 17.79 -9.09
N TRP A 261 3.23 18.35 -8.00
CA TRP A 261 2.45 18.66 -6.81
C TRP A 261 2.22 20.17 -6.69
N ASP A 262 1.04 20.56 -6.20
CA ASP A 262 0.70 21.96 -5.97
C ASP A 262 1.17 22.39 -4.57
N THR A 263 2.49 22.52 -4.41
CA THR A 263 3.14 22.86 -3.14
C THR A 263 2.90 24.32 -2.70
N GLN A 264 2.39 25.18 -3.59
CA GLN A 264 2.07 26.58 -3.30
C GLN A 264 0.63 26.76 -2.79
N ASN A 265 -0.20 25.72 -2.84
CA ASN A 265 -1.55 25.76 -2.33
C ASN A 265 -1.58 26.01 -0.82
N SER A 266 -2.47 26.88 -0.32
CA SER A 266 -2.61 27.12 1.12
C SER A 266 -3.09 25.89 1.90
N LEU A 267 -3.69 24.91 1.23
CA LEU A 267 -4.13 23.64 1.82
C LEU A 267 -3.03 22.56 1.80
N TRP A 268 -1.85 22.85 1.25
CA TRP A 268 -0.74 21.92 1.21
C TRP A 268 -0.15 21.70 2.61
N LEU A 269 -0.27 20.48 3.14
CA LEU A 269 0.21 20.07 4.46
C LEU A 269 1.10 18.83 4.38
N ALA A 270 1.83 18.67 3.29
CA ALA A 270 2.71 17.53 3.04
C ALA A 270 4.15 17.99 2.74
N ARG A 271 5.09 17.04 2.65
CA ARG A 271 6.43 17.25 2.13
C ARG A 271 6.73 16.19 1.09
N ILE A 272 7.37 16.57 -0.01
CA ILE A 272 7.87 15.64 -1.02
C ILE A 272 9.35 15.41 -0.73
N LYS A 273 9.69 14.22 -0.23
CA LYS A 273 11.07 13.81 0.06
C LYS A 273 11.17 12.30 -0.07
N GLU A 274 11.33 11.83 -1.30
CA GLU A 274 11.31 10.39 -1.65
C GLU A 274 9.99 9.75 -1.18
N GLY A 275 8.89 10.23 -1.76
CA GLY A 275 7.53 9.92 -1.35
C GLY A 275 6.79 11.11 -0.75
N ILE A 276 5.48 10.94 -0.61
CA ILE A 276 4.55 11.89 0.00
C ILE A 276 4.55 11.66 1.50
N ARG A 277 5.05 12.64 2.26
CA ARG A 277 5.20 12.52 3.73
C ARG A 277 4.45 13.62 4.46
N PHE A 278 4.22 13.40 5.75
CA PHE A 278 3.63 14.38 6.65
C PHE A 278 4.51 15.64 6.72
N GLY A 279 3.87 16.82 6.65
CA GLY A 279 4.56 18.09 6.81
C GLY A 279 5.13 18.31 8.22
N TRP A 280 5.91 19.36 8.40
CA TRP A 280 6.37 19.78 9.73
C TRP A 280 5.29 20.59 10.45
N ALA A 281 4.98 20.23 11.70
CA ALA A 281 4.13 21.00 12.59
C ALA A 281 4.91 22.17 13.20
N SER A 282 6.15 21.85 13.59
CA SER A 282 7.15 22.79 14.05
C SER A 282 8.49 22.37 13.49
N TYR A 283 9.30 23.35 13.12
CA TYR A 283 10.62 23.16 12.57
C TYR A 283 11.51 24.29 13.08
N ARG A 284 12.69 23.93 13.55
CA ARG A 284 13.68 24.90 14.02
C ARG A 284 15.01 24.60 13.36
N ASP A 285 15.63 25.66 12.88
CA ASP A 285 16.97 25.64 12.34
C ASP A 285 17.86 26.56 13.19
N MET A 286 18.98 26.02 13.67
CA MET A 286 19.92 26.68 14.57
C MET A 286 21.35 26.51 14.06
N GLN A 287 22.20 27.51 14.23
CA GLN A 287 23.63 27.38 13.94
C GLN A 287 24.29 26.46 14.98
N LEU A 288 25.11 25.50 14.53
CA LEU A 288 25.92 24.70 15.43
C LEU A 288 27.00 25.57 16.05
N ALA A 289 26.95 25.69 17.37
CA ALA A 289 27.93 26.43 18.17
C ALA A 289 28.38 25.57 19.35
N LEU A 290 29.59 25.81 19.82
CA LEU A 290 30.11 25.13 21.01
C LEU A 290 29.45 25.66 22.27
N LEU A 291 29.09 24.76 23.19
CA LEU A 291 28.57 25.14 24.50
C LEU A 291 29.63 25.95 25.30
N ASN A 292 30.90 25.56 25.17
CA ASN A 292 32.02 26.32 25.69
C ASN A 292 32.98 26.69 24.55
N PRO A 293 32.92 27.93 24.03
CA PRO A 293 33.82 28.41 22.99
C PRO A 293 35.31 28.43 23.39
N ALA A 294 35.62 28.46 24.69
CA ALA A 294 36.98 28.50 25.23
C ALA A 294 37.47 27.12 25.71
N ASN A 295 36.92 26.03 25.18
CA ASN A 295 37.34 24.67 25.53
C ASN A 295 38.85 24.47 25.19
N PRO A 296 39.71 24.12 26.17
CA PRO A 296 41.16 24.00 25.96
C PRO A 296 41.57 22.78 25.11
N ASP A 297 40.66 21.84 24.87
CA ASP A 297 40.92 20.60 24.12
C ASP A 297 40.77 20.76 22.60
N VAL A 298 40.29 21.91 22.14
CA VAL A 298 40.12 22.24 20.73
C VAL A 298 40.81 23.55 20.37
N ILE A 299 41.18 23.67 19.09
CA ILE A 299 41.65 24.90 18.49
C ILE A 299 40.72 25.24 17.33
N ILE A 300 40.23 26.48 17.31
CA ILE A 300 39.45 27.02 16.21
C ILE A 300 40.33 28.02 15.44
N ARG A 301 40.64 27.73 14.17
CA ARG A 301 41.36 28.66 13.27
C ARG A 301 40.51 28.92 12.04
N ASN A 302 40.15 30.18 11.79
CA ASN A 302 39.34 30.59 10.63
C ASN A 302 38.08 29.73 10.47
N ASN A 303 37.30 29.58 11.55
CA ASN A 303 36.09 28.75 11.67
C ASN A 303 36.30 27.23 11.53
N LEU A 304 37.53 26.73 11.32
CA LEU A 304 37.81 25.30 11.38
C LEU A 304 38.17 24.88 12.80
N MET A 305 37.38 23.98 13.38
CA MET A 305 37.64 23.35 14.67
C MET A 305 38.38 22.03 14.48
N LEU A 306 39.49 21.89 15.21
CA LEU A 306 40.32 20.70 15.31
C LEU A 306 40.58 20.37 16.78
N PRO A 307 40.89 19.11 17.13
CA PRO A 307 41.53 18.81 18.42
C PRO A 307 42.80 19.64 18.60
N LYS A 308 43.16 19.91 19.86
CA LYS A 308 44.38 20.65 20.20
C LYS A 308 45.60 20.01 19.56
N PHE A 309 46.37 20.82 18.83
CA PHE A 309 47.59 20.40 18.16
C PHE A 309 48.75 21.35 18.44
N THR A 310 49.96 20.83 18.28
CA THR A 310 51.20 21.61 18.16
C THR A 310 51.69 21.56 16.72
N GLU A 311 52.36 22.60 16.26
CA GLU A 311 52.92 22.66 14.91
C GLU A 311 54.31 22.01 14.90
N LYS A 312 54.53 21.07 13.97
CA LYS A 312 55.79 20.37 13.78
C LYS A 312 56.23 20.44 12.32
N VAL A 313 57.54 20.52 12.11
CA VAL A 313 58.12 20.46 10.78
C VAL A 313 58.03 19.04 10.26
N LYS A 314 57.36 18.85 9.12
CA LYS A 314 57.08 17.54 8.51
C LYS A 314 57.92 17.31 7.25
N LEU A 315 58.26 18.39 6.55
CA LEU A 315 59.24 18.40 5.46
C LEU A 315 60.15 19.61 5.66
N SER A 316 61.45 19.44 5.45
CA SER A 316 62.43 20.52 5.51
C SER A 316 63.40 20.37 4.36
N VAL A 317 63.48 21.38 3.51
CA VAL A 317 64.48 21.55 2.48
C VAL A 317 65.35 22.72 2.91
N THR A 318 66.54 22.43 3.43
CA THR A 318 67.42 23.44 4.04
C THR A 318 68.87 23.31 3.61
N GLY A 319 69.58 24.44 3.72
CA GLY A 319 71.02 24.54 3.49
C GLY A 319 71.35 25.25 2.18
N GLY A 320 70.52 26.22 1.78
CA GLY A 320 70.74 27.10 0.65
C GLY A 320 71.91 28.07 0.90
N THR A 321 72.77 28.19 -0.11
CA THR A 321 73.91 29.11 -0.16
C THR A 321 73.67 30.27 -1.14
N GLY A 322 72.57 30.22 -1.90
CA GLY A 322 72.22 31.18 -2.93
C GLY A 322 70.98 32.02 -2.61
N SER A 323 70.79 33.11 -3.36
CA SER A 323 69.66 34.03 -3.24
C SER A 323 68.99 34.20 -4.61
N LYS A 324 67.66 34.06 -4.67
CA LYS A 324 66.87 34.25 -5.89
C LYS A 324 65.81 35.33 -5.67
N THR A 325 65.81 36.34 -6.55
CA THR A 325 64.88 37.47 -6.46
C THR A 325 63.51 37.07 -6.99
N ILE A 326 62.44 37.41 -6.27
CA ILE A 326 61.06 37.12 -6.67
C ILE A 326 60.59 38.10 -7.76
N SER A 327 60.96 39.38 -7.62
CA SER A 327 60.39 40.54 -8.36
C SER A 327 60.94 40.84 -9.76
N GLN A 328 61.84 40.03 -10.32
CA GLN A 328 62.42 40.27 -11.66
C GLN A 328 61.75 39.43 -12.76
N ILE A 329 60.68 38.72 -12.42
CA ILE A 329 59.90 37.89 -13.35
C ILE A 329 58.67 38.70 -13.77
N VAL A 330 58.31 38.64 -15.06
CA VAL A 330 57.23 39.41 -15.69
C VAL A 330 55.97 39.45 -14.80
N HIS A 331 55.50 40.67 -14.50
CA HIS A 331 54.28 40.90 -13.72
C HIS A 331 53.11 40.18 -14.38
N THR A 332 52.41 39.34 -13.61
CA THR A 332 51.25 38.61 -14.10
C THR A 332 50.07 38.77 -13.12
N VAL A 333 48.86 38.97 -13.66
CA VAL A 333 47.62 38.91 -12.88
C VAL A 333 47.10 37.48 -12.94
N ILE A 334 46.97 36.83 -11.79
CA ILE A 334 46.35 35.51 -11.68
C ILE A 334 44.99 35.61 -11.04
N THR A 335 44.09 34.73 -11.46
CA THR A 335 42.77 34.57 -10.84
C THR A 335 42.58 33.12 -10.40
N PRO A 336 43.26 32.63 -9.34
CA PRO A 336 43.09 31.27 -8.90
C PRO A 336 41.69 31.02 -8.35
N VAL A 337 41.28 29.75 -8.43
CA VAL A 337 39.99 29.26 -7.98
C VAL A 337 40.23 28.42 -6.72
N ARG A 338 39.76 28.91 -5.56
CA ARG A 338 39.87 28.19 -4.29
C ARG A 338 38.72 27.21 -4.13
N ARG A 339 39.02 25.95 -3.82
CA ARG A 339 38.03 24.93 -3.48
C ARG A 339 37.62 25.01 -2.01
N GLU A 340 36.32 24.94 -1.74
CA GLU A 340 35.81 24.82 -0.36
C GLU A 340 35.85 23.37 0.17
N ILE A 341 35.85 23.21 1.50
CA ILE A 341 35.76 21.89 2.16
C ILE A 341 34.36 21.30 1.94
N SER A 342 34.29 20.01 1.66
CA SER A 342 33.02 19.31 1.44
C SER A 342 32.13 19.25 2.69
N ARG A 343 30.80 19.20 2.46
CA ARG A 343 29.78 19.17 3.52
C ARG A 343 29.24 17.77 3.75
N SER A 344 29.03 17.39 5.00
CA SER A 344 28.29 16.18 5.36
C SER A 344 26.95 16.56 5.97
N SER A 345 25.95 15.70 5.73
CA SER A 345 24.67 15.78 6.42
C SER A 345 24.35 14.43 7.05
N VAL A 346 23.97 14.47 8.32
CA VAL A 346 23.49 13.32 9.08
C VAL A 346 22.05 13.61 9.49
N SER A 347 21.11 12.88 8.92
CA SER A 347 19.69 12.92 9.30
C SER A 347 19.35 11.74 10.19
N TYR A 348 18.64 11.99 11.29
CA TYR A 348 18.34 11.00 12.31
C TYR A 348 16.92 11.13 12.85
N GLY A 349 16.30 9.99 13.10
CA GLY A 349 15.04 9.87 13.82
C GLY A 349 14.07 8.84 13.21
N PRO A 350 13.00 8.48 13.93
CA PRO A 350 12.04 7.45 13.50
C PRO A 350 11.32 7.79 12.19
N VAL A 351 11.27 9.07 11.81
CA VAL A 351 10.67 9.56 10.56
C VAL A 351 11.67 9.60 9.38
N VAL A 352 12.93 9.23 9.60
CA VAL A 352 13.94 9.07 8.54
C VAL A 352 13.84 7.67 7.99
N GLN A 353 13.28 7.53 6.79
CA GLN A 353 12.98 6.23 6.20
C GLN A 353 13.37 6.19 4.74
N VAL A 354 14.00 5.09 4.34
CA VAL A 354 14.38 4.81 2.95
C VAL A 354 13.14 4.29 2.21
N CYS A 355 12.89 4.85 1.02
CA CYS A 355 11.84 4.41 0.12
C CYS A 355 12.41 3.45 -0.94
N GLN A 356 11.66 2.41 -1.33
CA GLN A 356 12.07 1.50 -2.42
C GLN A 356 12.12 2.19 -3.80
N ASN A 357 11.45 3.33 -3.95
CA ASN A 357 11.55 4.21 -5.12
C ASN A 357 12.95 4.77 -5.36
N GLN A 358 13.96 4.43 -4.55
CA GLN A 358 15.34 4.73 -4.91
C GLN A 358 15.70 4.14 -6.29
N GLN A 359 15.10 3.01 -6.69
CA GLN A 359 15.26 2.43 -8.03
C GLN A 359 14.67 3.33 -9.13
N ASP A 360 13.60 4.07 -8.83
CA ASP A 360 12.96 5.00 -9.76
C ASP A 360 13.78 6.26 -10.03
N TRP A 361 14.75 6.61 -9.19
CA TRP A 361 15.69 7.69 -9.51
C TRP A 361 16.45 7.40 -10.81
N ALA A 362 16.95 6.17 -10.96
CA ALA A 362 17.65 5.73 -12.16
C ALA A 362 16.67 5.39 -13.28
N ALA A 363 15.58 4.67 -12.97
CA ALA A 363 14.62 4.23 -13.98
C ALA A 363 13.86 5.41 -14.60
N ALA A 364 13.44 6.43 -13.86
CA ALA A 364 12.68 7.56 -14.38
C ALA A 364 13.52 8.58 -15.19
N GLY A 365 14.82 8.32 -15.41
CA GLY A 365 15.75 9.31 -15.95
C GLY A 365 15.83 10.58 -15.07
N LEU A 366 15.44 10.48 -13.80
CA LEU A 366 15.42 11.58 -12.83
C LEU A 366 16.71 11.63 -11.99
N ALA A 367 17.73 10.85 -12.35
CA ALA A 367 19.04 10.87 -11.72
C ALA A 367 19.64 12.30 -11.76
N ASP A 368 19.45 12.98 -12.89
CA ASP A 368 19.78 14.39 -13.13
C ASP A 368 18.71 15.37 -12.63
N SER A 369 17.66 14.88 -11.97
CA SER A 369 16.59 15.67 -11.32
C SER A 369 16.64 15.64 -9.79
N ARG A 370 17.62 14.93 -9.20
CA ARG A 370 18.13 15.25 -7.86
C ARG A 370 18.62 16.70 -7.71
N PRO A 371 19.15 17.38 -8.76
CA PRO A 371 19.27 18.83 -8.83
C PRO A 371 17.91 19.47 -8.59
N GLY A 372 17.70 19.96 -7.36
CA GLY A 372 16.44 20.52 -6.91
C GLY A 372 15.94 19.96 -5.58
N GLN A 373 16.43 18.79 -5.11
CA GLN A 373 16.41 18.50 -3.67
C GLN A 373 17.52 19.31 -3.03
N THR A 374 17.21 20.58 -2.84
CA THR A 374 18.06 21.54 -2.19
C THR A 374 18.30 21.11 -0.76
N LEU A 375 19.57 20.83 -0.45
CA LEU A 375 20.07 21.21 0.86
C LEU A 375 20.10 22.75 0.83
N ALA A 376 18.96 23.39 1.12
CA ALA A 376 18.92 24.83 1.31
C ALA A 376 19.45 25.08 2.72
N VAL A 377 20.70 25.52 2.83
CA VAL A 377 21.30 25.87 4.12
C VAL A 377 21.59 27.35 4.10
N ALA A 378 20.95 28.11 5.00
CA ALA A 378 21.16 29.56 5.13
C ALA A 378 21.00 30.37 3.81
N GLY A 379 20.09 29.96 2.91
CA GLY A 379 19.81 30.67 1.65
C GLY A 379 20.66 30.23 0.44
N GLU A 380 21.64 29.35 0.63
CA GLU A 380 22.38 28.73 -0.47
C GLU A 380 21.72 27.39 -0.86
N THR A 381 21.54 27.21 -2.16
CA THR A 381 20.92 26.03 -2.78
C THR A 381 22.02 25.10 -3.26
N PHE A 382 22.24 23.97 -2.58
CA PHE A 382 23.15 22.94 -3.08
C PHE A 382 22.41 21.96 -3.98
N ASN A 383 22.93 21.77 -5.19
CA ASN A 383 22.48 20.68 -6.04
C ASN A 383 23.08 19.38 -5.53
N VAL A 384 22.22 18.42 -5.18
CA VAL A 384 22.64 17.02 -5.13
C VAL A 384 22.87 16.61 -6.59
N VAL A 385 24.10 16.74 -7.05
CA VAL A 385 24.47 16.31 -8.41
C VAL A 385 24.37 14.79 -8.42
N GLY A 386 23.54 14.28 -9.32
CA GLY A 386 23.52 12.87 -9.64
C GLY A 386 24.88 12.41 -10.17
N GLN A 387 24.98 11.10 -10.33
CA GLN A 387 26.09 10.37 -10.93
C GLN A 387 26.65 11.13 -12.15
N SER A 388 27.93 11.52 -12.13
CA SER A 388 28.53 12.25 -13.26
C SER A 388 28.49 11.40 -14.52
N THR A 389 28.18 12.06 -15.63
CA THR A 389 27.90 11.59 -16.98
C THR A 389 29.06 10.89 -17.73
N ASP A 390 30.20 10.63 -17.10
CA ASP A 390 31.41 10.07 -17.74
C ASP A 390 31.49 8.53 -17.74
N GLY A 391 30.36 7.84 -17.84
CA GLY A 391 30.33 6.45 -18.31
C GLY A 391 31.07 5.38 -17.47
N ILE A 392 31.53 5.71 -16.26
CA ILE A 392 32.06 4.75 -15.28
C ILE A 392 31.14 4.78 -14.07
N GLY A 393 30.00 4.09 -14.20
CA GLY A 393 28.93 4.09 -13.21
C GLY A 393 28.18 2.78 -13.23
N GLY A 394 28.90 1.66 -13.18
CA GLY A 394 28.32 0.34 -13.03
C GLY A 394 27.93 0.06 -11.58
N ALA A 395 26.73 -0.50 -11.41
CA ALA A 395 26.25 -1.41 -10.36
C ALA A 395 26.67 -1.13 -8.90
N TRP A 396 25.67 -1.07 -8.02
CA TRP A 396 25.74 -1.49 -6.61
C TRP A 396 27.15 -1.49 -6.02
N ASN A 397 27.51 -0.38 -5.39
CA ASN A 397 28.75 -0.14 -4.64
C ASN A 397 29.40 -1.44 -4.11
N ALA A 398 30.26 -2.04 -4.94
CA ALA A 398 30.97 -3.27 -4.65
C ALA A 398 32.43 -3.03 -4.25
N ASP A 399 32.87 -1.77 -4.17
CA ASP A 399 34.22 -1.43 -3.73
C ASP A 399 34.26 -0.04 -3.03
N PRO A 400 34.56 0.02 -1.72
CA PRO A 400 34.63 1.28 -0.97
C PRO A 400 35.80 2.21 -1.38
N ALA A 401 36.63 1.82 -2.35
CA ALA A 401 37.85 2.54 -2.75
C ALA A 401 37.77 3.31 -4.08
N SER A 402 36.71 3.21 -4.89
CA SER A 402 36.68 3.79 -6.23
C SER A 402 35.45 4.69 -6.48
N ALA A 403 35.73 5.98 -6.70
CA ALA A 403 34.92 7.04 -7.33
C ALA A 403 33.38 6.96 -7.19
N GLY A 404 32.81 7.85 -6.39
CA GLY A 404 31.36 8.05 -6.30
C GLY A 404 30.92 8.46 -4.89
N HIS A 405 29.77 9.12 -4.80
CA HIS A 405 29.15 9.51 -3.53
C HIS A 405 28.91 8.30 -2.63
N LYS A 406 29.17 8.45 -1.33
CA LYS A 406 28.86 7.42 -0.34
C LYS A 406 27.59 7.81 0.40
N ASN A 407 26.49 7.15 0.05
CA ASN A 407 25.27 7.16 0.83
C ASN A 407 25.23 5.88 1.68
N TYR A 408 25.22 6.06 3.00
CA TYR A 408 24.91 4.98 3.94
C TYR A 408 23.55 5.29 4.54
N ASP A 409 22.52 4.66 3.99
CA ASP A 409 21.14 4.86 4.42
C ASP A 409 20.65 3.58 5.11
N VAL A 410 20.50 3.65 6.43
CA VAL A 410 19.90 2.60 7.26
C VAL A 410 18.59 3.15 7.82
N GLN A 411 17.60 2.30 8.09
CA GLN A 411 16.33 2.77 8.68
C GLN A 411 16.62 3.64 9.91
N SER A 412 16.04 4.84 9.97
CA SER A 412 16.23 5.90 10.99
C SER A 412 17.54 6.71 10.98
N VAL A 413 18.53 6.36 10.17
CA VAL A 413 19.78 7.13 10.02
C VAL A 413 20.20 7.22 8.55
N SER A 414 20.28 8.45 8.03
CA SER A 414 20.77 8.72 6.68
C SER A 414 22.01 9.60 6.75
N VAL A 415 23.12 9.10 6.22
CA VAL A 415 24.40 9.81 6.13
C VAL A 415 24.71 10.08 4.67
N SER A 416 24.72 11.36 4.31
CA SER A 416 25.14 11.84 2.99
C SER A 416 26.50 12.52 3.12
N THR A 417 27.51 11.93 2.48
CA THR A 417 28.89 12.45 2.48
C THR A 417 29.45 12.48 1.07
N TRP A 418 30.37 13.41 0.84
CA TRP A 418 31.11 13.53 -0.41
C TRP A 418 32.51 12.99 -0.23
N THR A 419 33.02 12.32 -1.27
CA THR A 419 34.27 11.56 -1.19
C THR A 419 35.50 12.45 -1.28
N GLU A 420 35.41 13.61 -1.95
CA GLU A 420 36.51 14.58 -2.02
C GLU A 420 36.50 15.54 -0.83
N VAL A 421 37.68 15.82 -0.26
CA VAL A 421 37.85 16.77 0.85
C VAL A 421 37.56 18.20 0.40
N TYR A 422 37.95 18.54 -0.84
CA TYR A 422 37.79 19.86 -1.45
C TYR A 422 37.03 19.73 -2.77
N TRP A 423 35.95 20.50 -2.95
CA TRP A 423 35.08 20.40 -4.14
C TRP A 423 35.19 21.61 -5.10
N ASP A 424 34.93 21.38 -6.38
CA ASP A 424 34.93 22.40 -7.45
C ASP A 424 33.62 23.18 -7.60
N TYR A 425 32.54 22.74 -6.93
CA TYR A 425 31.20 23.30 -7.13
C TYR A 425 31.02 24.68 -6.48
N VAL A 426 31.67 24.91 -5.34
CA VAL A 426 31.70 26.21 -4.68
C VAL A 426 33.14 26.66 -4.65
N THR A 427 33.42 27.71 -5.41
CA THR A 427 34.76 28.23 -5.55
C THR A 427 34.81 29.74 -5.36
N GLU A 428 35.89 30.19 -4.74
CA GLU A 428 36.22 31.61 -4.59
C GLU A 428 37.28 31.97 -5.62
N THR A 429 36.98 32.88 -6.54
CA THR A 429 37.99 33.47 -7.44
C THR A 429 38.62 34.68 -6.76
N PHE A 430 39.95 34.79 -6.82
CA PHE A 430 40.65 35.94 -6.26
C PHE A 430 41.77 36.42 -7.18
N GLY A 431 41.87 37.72 -7.42
CA GLY A 431 42.97 38.31 -8.18
C GLY A 431 44.22 38.45 -7.32
N LEU A 432 45.35 37.87 -7.73
CA LEU A 432 46.67 38.25 -7.21
C LEU A 432 47.48 38.90 -8.33
N ASN A 433 48.19 39.98 -7.99
CA ASN A 433 49.07 40.68 -8.93
C ASN A 433 50.49 40.63 -8.39
N GLY A 434 51.43 40.15 -9.20
CA GLY A 434 52.84 40.14 -8.85
C GLY A 434 53.65 39.17 -9.69
N SER A 435 54.94 39.07 -9.36
CA SER A 435 55.80 37.99 -9.85
C SER A 435 55.49 36.71 -9.07
N VAL A 436 55.45 35.57 -9.75
CA VAL A 436 55.05 34.28 -9.15
C VAL A 436 56.18 33.26 -9.28
N ILE A 437 56.57 32.70 -8.14
CA ILE A 437 57.50 31.57 -8.04
C ILE A 437 56.93 30.51 -7.10
N GLY A 438 57.38 29.27 -7.25
CA GLY A 438 56.97 28.20 -6.36
C GLY A 438 57.76 26.93 -6.52
N GLN A 439 57.39 25.92 -5.73
CA GLN A 439 57.96 24.59 -5.83
C GLN A 439 56.89 23.54 -5.58
N THR A 440 56.96 22.47 -6.38
CA THR A 440 56.15 21.26 -6.18
C THR A 440 56.84 20.28 -5.24
N TRP A 441 56.07 19.47 -4.51
CA TRP A 441 56.59 18.33 -3.75
C TRP A 441 55.62 17.15 -3.81
N LEU A 442 56.14 15.94 -3.64
CA LEU A 442 55.32 14.75 -3.45
C LEU A 442 54.93 14.64 -1.97
N ASN A 443 53.63 14.52 -1.69
CA ASN A 443 53.18 14.17 -0.36
C ASN A 443 53.14 12.65 -0.21
N SER A 444 54.01 12.08 0.62
CA SER A 444 54.12 10.62 0.80
C SER A 444 53.16 10.07 1.85
N GLN A 445 52.75 10.89 2.82
CA GLN A 445 51.89 10.49 3.93
C GLN A 445 50.74 11.49 4.11
N PRO A 446 49.54 11.03 4.52
CA PRO A 446 48.45 11.96 4.87
C PRO A 446 48.91 12.88 5.99
N MET A 447 48.69 14.18 5.84
CA MET A 447 48.99 15.14 6.90
C MET A 447 48.09 16.37 6.84
N ILE A 448 47.94 17.05 7.97
CA ILE A 448 47.23 18.32 8.05
C ILE A 448 48.28 19.44 8.08
N VAL A 449 48.38 20.20 7.00
CA VAL A 449 49.32 21.32 6.85
C VAL A 449 48.76 22.56 7.53
N THR A 450 49.57 23.24 8.32
CA THR A 450 49.19 24.47 9.05
C THR A 450 49.93 25.71 8.54
N GLY A 451 50.97 25.53 7.74
CA GLY A 451 51.74 26.65 7.19
C GLY A 451 53.04 26.21 6.54
N PHE A 452 53.77 27.23 6.07
CA PHE A 452 55.10 27.10 5.50
C PHE A 452 56.06 28.03 6.23
N ARG A 453 57.33 27.65 6.38
CA ARG A 453 58.39 28.59 6.71
C ARG A 453 59.31 28.73 5.52
N ILE A 454 59.55 29.97 5.11
CA ILE A 454 60.37 30.27 3.93
C ILE A 454 61.46 31.25 4.36
N PRO A 455 62.75 30.95 4.10
CA PRO A 455 63.86 31.84 4.41
C PRO A 455 64.00 32.96 3.37
N PHE A 456 63.85 34.20 3.81
CA PHE A 456 64.12 35.39 3.01
C PHE A 456 65.59 35.79 3.16
N THR A 457 66.28 35.95 2.04
CA THR A 457 67.67 36.47 2.00
C THR A 457 67.70 37.98 1.85
N ARG A 458 66.63 38.57 1.30
CA ARG A 458 66.42 40.01 1.20
C ARG A 458 64.94 40.33 1.30
N VAL A 459 64.60 41.37 2.06
CA VAL A 459 63.27 41.96 2.12
C VAL A 459 63.34 43.35 1.50
N GLY A 460 62.48 43.64 0.52
CA GLY A 460 62.38 44.92 -0.17
C GLY A 460 61.80 46.03 0.73
N GLY A 461 61.69 47.25 0.21
CA GLY A 461 61.13 48.39 0.95
C GLY A 461 59.61 48.38 1.10
N ASP A 462 58.91 47.61 0.27
CA ASP A 462 57.46 47.48 0.22
C ASP A 462 57.03 46.12 -0.39
N GLY A 463 55.72 45.91 -0.52
CA GLY A 463 55.09 44.78 -1.21
C GLY A 463 54.78 43.60 -0.29
N ASP A 464 53.49 43.31 -0.12
CA ASP A 464 53.02 42.14 0.63
C ASP A 464 53.35 40.85 -0.12
N VAL A 465 53.46 39.75 0.62
CA VAL A 465 53.71 38.42 0.04
C VAL A 465 52.51 37.53 0.27
N HIS A 466 51.92 37.05 -0.82
CA HIS A 466 50.85 36.07 -0.80
C HIS A 466 51.42 34.67 -0.99
N LEU A 467 51.11 33.75 -0.09
CA LEU A 467 51.38 32.32 -0.26
C LEU A 467 50.08 31.61 -0.64
N VAL A 468 50.14 30.77 -1.66
CA VAL A 468 49.01 29.94 -2.11
C VAL A 468 49.44 28.49 -2.21
N LEU A 469 48.61 27.59 -1.70
CA LEU A 469 48.75 26.14 -1.77
C LEU A 469 47.87 25.60 -2.90
N TYR A 470 48.41 24.77 -3.78
CA TYR A 470 47.73 24.15 -4.92
C TYR A 470 47.87 22.64 -4.92
N GLU A 471 46.87 21.96 -5.50
CA GLU A 471 47.06 20.62 -6.06
C GLU A 471 47.78 20.70 -7.41
N CYS A 472 48.59 19.68 -7.72
CA CYS A 472 49.19 19.56 -9.06
C CYS A 472 48.27 18.74 -9.98
N GLY A 473 48.22 19.13 -11.26
CA GLY A 473 47.53 18.36 -12.30
C GLY A 473 48.31 17.10 -12.72
N ALA A 474 47.76 16.35 -13.68
CA ALA A 474 48.36 15.11 -14.20
C ALA A 474 49.77 15.30 -14.80
N SER A 475 50.08 16.52 -15.27
CA SER A 475 51.40 16.91 -15.77
C SER A 475 52.45 17.14 -14.67
N GLY A 476 52.06 17.09 -13.39
CA GLY A 476 52.94 17.39 -12.25
C GLY A 476 53.18 18.88 -12.01
N LEU A 477 52.50 19.76 -12.76
CA LEU A 477 52.52 21.23 -12.59
C LEU A 477 51.37 21.68 -11.67
N PRO A 478 51.50 22.82 -10.95
CA PRO A 478 50.42 23.40 -10.18
C PRO A 478 49.19 23.71 -11.05
N ASP A 479 48.00 23.35 -10.58
CA ASP A 479 46.74 23.70 -11.22
C ASP A 479 46.15 24.95 -10.54
N LEU A 480 46.12 26.07 -11.27
CA LEU A 480 45.60 27.35 -10.77
C LEU A 480 44.10 27.30 -10.46
N ASN A 481 43.38 26.31 -11.00
CA ASN A 481 41.97 26.09 -10.70
C ASN A 481 41.76 25.24 -9.44
N ARG A 482 42.84 24.75 -8.81
CA ARG A 482 42.81 23.86 -7.64
C ARG A 482 43.60 24.43 -6.47
N ALA A 483 43.36 25.71 -6.15
CA ALA A 483 43.92 26.30 -4.94
C ALA A 483 43.19 25.75 -3.71
N ILE A 484 43.95 25.34 -2.69
CA ILE A 484 43.42 24.80 -1.44
C ILE A 484 43.27 25.92 -0.41
N GLU A 485 44.37 26.64 -0.15
CA GLU A 485 44.42 27.71 0.85
C GLU A 485 45.35 28.83 0.43
N ARG A 486 45.11 30.02 0.99
CA ARG A 486 45.96 31.21 0.80
C ARG A 486 46.20 31.93 2.11
N VAL A 487 47.33 32.61 2.21
CA VAL A 487 47.63 33.57 3.27
C VAL A 487 48.37 34.76 2.69
N THR A 488 48.11 35.94 3.24
CA THR A 488 48.89 37.15 2.95
C THR A 488 49.69 37.50 4.19
N VAL A 489 51.00 37.63 4.04
CA VAL A 489 51.87 38.19 5.07
C VAL A 489 52.18 39.63 4.67
N PRO A 490 51.72 40.62 5.48
CA PRO A 490 52.03 42.03 5.22
C PRO A 490 53.54 42.27 5.24
N HIS A 491 54.01 43.22 4.43
CA HIS A 491 55.43 43.61 4.37
C HIS A 491 56.04 43.85 5.75
N ALA A 492 55.31 44.49 6.66
CA ALA A 492 55.75 44.80 8.03
C ALA A 492 56.12 43.56 8.87
N ASN A 493 55.63 42.38 8.48
CA ASN A 493 55.89 41.11 9.16
C ASN A 493 56.96 40.26 8.44
N LEU A 494 57.53 40.76 7.34
CA LEU A 494 58.64 40.12 6.63
C LEU A 494 59.97 40.51 7.27
N ALA A 495 60.86 39.54 7.44
CA ALA A 495 62.20 39.74 7.96
C ALA A 495 63.20 38.85 7.20
N VAL A 496 64.48 39.27 7.18
CA VAL A 496 65.55 38.39 6.70
C VAL A 496 65.68 37.19 7.65
N GLY A 497 65.74 35.99 7.10
CA GLY A 497 65.65 34.73 7.85
C GLY A 497 64.31 34.02 7.62
N MET A 498 63.99 33.07 8.49
CA MET A 498 62.79 32.23 8.36
C MET A 498 61.52 33.03 8.68
N VAL A 499 60.65 33.18 7.69
CA VAL A 499 59.32 33.81 7.82
C VAL A 499 58.26 32.72 7.77
N THR A 500 57.33 32.74 8.71
CA THR A 500 56.21 31.79 8.78
C THR A 500 54.98 32.34 8.06
N PHE A 501 54.40 31.52 7.19
CA PHE A 501 53.16 31.74 6.47
C PHE A 501 52.08 30.80 7.03
N PRO A 502 51.30 31.23 8.04
CA PRO A 502 50.28 30.39 8.65
C PRO A 502 49.05 30.30 7.74
N ILE A 503 48.73 29.11 7.25
CA ILE A 503 47.50 28.89 6.49
C ILE A 503 46.41 28.38 7.43
N ARG A 504 45.15 28.48 6.99
CA ARG A 504 44.08 27.67 7.61
C ARG A 504 44.49 26.20 7.48
N PRO A 505 44.39 25.38 8.55
CA PRO A 505 44.79 23.99 8.47
C PRO A 505 44.10 23.30 7.28
N ALA A 506 44.86 22.53 6.51
CA ALA A 506 44.41 21.89 5.28
C ALA A 506 44.85 20.42 5.25
N LEU A 507 43.91 19.51 5.00
CA LEU A 507 44.21 18.09 4.89
C LEU A 507 44.77 17.80 3.50
N ILE A 508 46.00 17.30 3.42
CA ILE A 508 46.61 16.85 2.16
C ILE A 508 46.70 15.32 2.12
N GLU A 509 46.25 14.76 1.00
CA GLU A 509 46.20 13.33 0.76
C GLU A 509 47.56 12.75 0.32
N PRO A 510 47.88 11.49 0.67
CA PRO A 510 49.12 10.84 0.26
C PRO A 510 49.10 10.49 -1.23
N GLY A 511 50.28 10.37 -1.83
CA GLY A 511 50.46 9.96 -3.22
C GLY A 511 50.19 11.05 -4.26
N LYS A 512 49.68 12.21 -3.85
CA LYS A 512 49.48 13.39 -4.70
C LYS A 512 50.65 14.36 -4.61
N ARG A 513 50.87 15.11 -5.70
CA ARG A 513 51.80 16.24 -5.72
C ARG A 513 51.07 17.53 -5.38
N TYR A 514 51.68 18.33 -4.53
CA TYR A 514 51.18 19.66 -4.15
C TYR A 514 52.24 20.70 -4.51
N SER A 515 51.82 21.95 -4.57
CA SER A 515 52.70 23.08 -4.83
C SER A 515 52.35 24.26 -3.96
N TRP A 516 53.37 25.00 -3.55
CA TRP A 516 53.21 26.31 -2.94
C TRP A 516 53.71 27.35 -3.93
N SER A 517 53.12 28.54 -3.92
CA SER A 517 53.63 29.69 -4.66
C SER A 517 53.73 30.91 -3.76
N LEU A 518 54.71 31.77 -4.03
CA LEU A 518 54.76 33.14 -3.54
C LEU A 518 54.40 34.10 -4.67
N VAL A 519 53.53 35.06 -4.35
CA VAL A 519 53.14 36.16 -5.24
C VAL A 519 53.39 37.48 -4.54
N THR A 520 54.16 38.37 -5.17
CA THR A 520 54.44 39.69 -4.60
C THR A 520 54.79 40.71 -5.69
N THR A 521 54.55 41.98 -5.40
CA THR A 521 55.04 43.12 -6.18
C THR A 521 56.35 43.71 -5.61
N GLY A 522 56.70 43.33 -4.37
CA GLY A 522 57.87 43.85 -3.65
C GLY A 522 59.18 43.18 -4.07
N ASN A 523 60.29 43.92 -3.96
CA ASN A 523 61.63 43.43 -4.33
C ASN A 523 62.26 42.52 -3.26
N HIS A 524 61.64 41.36 -3.05
CA HIS A 524 62.07 40.33 -2.11
C HIS A 524 62.96 39.28 -2.77
N ALA A 525 63.77 38.58 -1.96
CA ALA A 525 64.55 37.42 -2.41
C ALA A 525 64.51 36.29 -1.37
N ILE A 526 64.42 35.05 -1.85
CA ILE A 526 64.39 33.82 -1.02
C ILE A 526 65.65 33.01 -1.20
N ALA A 527 65.96 32.16 -0.22
CA ALA A 527 67.09 31.24 -0.33
C ALA A 527 66.77 30.07 -1.27
N PHE A 528 67.79 29.60 -1.97
CA PHE A 528 67.73 28.36 -2.74
C PHE A 528 68.95 27.51 -2.46
N SER A 529 68.79 26.20 -2.61
CA SER A 529 69.84 25.20 -2.52
C SER A 529 70.20 24.64 -3.90
N THR A 530 71.50 24.46 -4.12
CA THR A 530 72.05 23.77 -5.28
C THR A 530 72.14 22.27 -5.01
N ASP A 531 72.34 21.47 -6.07
CA ASP A 531 72.52 20.02 -6.05
C ASP A 531 71.24 19.18 -5.88
N ASN A 532 70.08 19.73 -6.23
CA ASN A 532 68.79 19.00 -6.18
C ASN A 532 68.58 18.28 -4.84
N LYS A 533 68.63 19.04 -3.75
CA LYS A 533 68.47 18.51 -2.38
C LYS A 533 67.11 17.85 -2.18
N PHE A 534 66.14 18.11 -3.05
CA PHE A 534 64.81 17.50 -3.00
C PHE A 534 64.36 16.94 -4.36
N ALA A 535 64.87 15.75 -4.71
CA ALA A 535 64.57 15.06 -5.97
C ALA A 535 63.09 14.72 -6.22
N GLN A 536 62.21 14.84 -5.23
CA GLN A 536 60.77 14.60 -5.37
C GLN A 536 59.94 15.86 -5.66
N GLY A 537 60.60 16.98 -5.96
CA GLY A 537 59.97 18.25 -6.32
C GLY A 537 60.66 18.93 -7.50
N SER A 538 60.08 20.02 -7.97
CA SER A 538 60.75 20.91 -8.94
C SER A 538 60.34 22.34 -8.70
N SER A 539 61.32 23.26 -8.78
CA SER A 539 61.05 24.69 -8.79
C SER A 539 60.32 25.09 -10.07
N TRP A 540 59.48 26.12 -9.99
CA TRP A 540 58.78 26.68 -11.14
C TRP A 540 58.58 28.18 -10.96
N LEU A 541 58.29 28.84 -12.08
CA LEU A 541 57.92 30.24 -12.14
C LEU A 541 56.79 30.42 -13.14
N MET A 542 56.09 31.54 -13.07
CA MET A 542 55.04 31.85 -14.03
C MET A 542 55.38 33.12 -14.80
N THR A 543 55.10 33.11 -16.10
CA THR A 543 55.28 34.25 -16.99
C THR A 543 54.16 34.25 -18.00
N ASP A 544 53.50 35.39 -18.17
CA ASP A 544 52.39 35.56 -19.13
C ASP A 544 51.26 34.53 -18.95
N GLY A 545 50.93 34.22 -17.70
CA GLY A 545 49.88 33.25 -17.33
C GLY A 545 50.25 31.78 -17.56
N ALA A 546 51.44 31.47 -18.09
CA ALA A 546 51.93 30.11 -18.29
C ALA A 546 52.92 29.71 -17.18
N VAL A 547 52.75 28.49 -16.65
CA VAL A 547 53.68 27.89 -15.68
C VAL A 547 54.86 27.27 -16.43
N ILE A 548 56.07 27.66 -16.04
CA ILE A 548 57.32 27.20 -16.62
C ILE A 548 58.13 26.49 -15.53
N ILE A 549 58.61 25.28 -15.83
CA ILE A 549 59.50 24.53 -14.93
C ILE A 549 60.83 25.29 -14.82
N GLY A 550 61.29 25.48 -13.59
CA GLY A 550 62.57 26.11 -13.27
C GLY A 550 63.75 25.20 -13.56
N SER A 551 64.91 25.53 -12.97
CA SER A 551 66.10 24.70 -13.11
C SER A 551 65.93 23.39 -12.35
N PRO A 552 66.23 22.22 -12.95
CA PRO A 552 66.16 20.92 -12.27
C PRO A 552 67.27 20.71 -11.22
N THR A 553 68.22 21.64 -11.12
CA THR A 553 69.34 21.59 -10.17
C THR A 553 69.15 22.52 -8.96
N GLU A 554 68.10 23.33 -8.96
CA GLU A 554 67.82 24.34 -7.93
C GLU A 554 66.48 24.05 -7.24
N ASP A 555 66.53 23.94 -5.91
CA ASP A 555 65.36 23.84 -5.03
C ASP A 555 65.28 25.09 -4.16
N TYR A 556 64.07 25.62 -3.97
CA TYR A 556 63.83 26.64 -2.95
C TYR A 556 63.88 26.01 -1.56
N ASP A 557 64.47 26.73 -0.61
CA ASP A 557 64.48 26.29 0.78
C ASP A 557 63.10 26.56 1.39
N PHE A 558 62.50 25.56 2.04
CA PHE A 558 61.24 25.71 2.77
C PHE A 558 61.05 24.63 3.84
N GLU A 559 60.26 24.94 4.86
CA GLU A 559 59.76 23.98 5.83
C GLU A 559 58.24 23.89 5.74
N LEU A 560 57.71 22.67 5.63
CA LEU A 560 56.29 22.39 5.71
C LEU A 560 55.89 22.14 7.17
N LEU A 561 54.94 22.91 7.67
CA LEU A 561 54.39 22.76 9.01
C LEU A 561 53.13 21.90 8.96
N GLY A 562 53.05 20.91 9.84
CA GLY A 562 51.83 20.14 10.05
C GLY A 562 51.48 19.97 11.51
N CYS A 563 50.28 19.44 11.75
CA CYS A 563 49.77 19.17 13.09
C CYS A 563 50.44 17.93 13.73
N GLU A 564 50.64 17.99 15.04
CA GLU A 564 50.78 16.85 15.95
C GLU A 564 49.74 17.03 17.08
N PHE A 565 48.80 16.10 17.19
CA PHE A 565 47.66 16.20 18.11
C PHE A 565 48.02 15.71 19.52
N ALA A 566 47.58 16.46 20.52
CA ALA A 566 47.87 16.15 21.92
C ALA A 566 47.07 14.96 22.47
N SER A 567 45.92 14.65 21.87
CA SER A 567 45.05 13.55 22.25
C SER A 567 44.51 12.85 21.00
N THR A 568 44.39 11.52 21.07
CA THR A 568 43.77 10.68 20.03
C THR A 568 42.24 10.69 20.12
N ARG A 569 41.68 11.16 21.23
CA ARG A 569 40.23 11.25 21.42
C ARG A 569 39.88 12.57 22.09
N THR A 570 39.06 13.38 21.42
CA THR A 570 38.57 14.66 21.92
C THR A 570 37.04 14.67 21.89
N VAL A 571 36.43 15.09 23.00
CA VAL A 571 34.97 15.19 23.12
C VAL A 571 34.61 16.66 23.26
N VAL A 572 33.66 17.11 22.45
CA VAL A 572 33.28 18.52 22.39
C VAL A 572 31.76 18.64 22.47
N GLU A 573 31.28 19.44 23.41
CA GLU A 573 29.84 19.67 23.59
C GLU A 573 29.39 20.91 22.81
N PHE A 574 28.21 20.79 22.21
CA PHE A 574 27.55 21.82 21.43
C PHE A 574 26.35 22.38 22.19
N GLU A 575 25.90 23.56 21.78
CA GLU A 575 24.63 24.11 22.23
C GLU A 575 23.49 23.11 21.99
N PRO A 576 22.56 22.94 22.95
CA PRO A 576 21.52 21.93 22.85
C PRO A 576 20.51 22.27 21.75
N LEU A 577 20.08 21.24 21.04
CA LEU A 577 19.00 21.35 20.07
C LEU A 577 17.66 21.33 20.80
N THR A 578 16.78 22.25 20.44
CA THR A 578 15.49 22.43 21.13
C THR A 578 14.36 22.56 20.12
N LEU A 579 13.20 22.02 20.45
CA LEU A 579 11.98 22.19 19.68
C LEU A 579 10.78 22.18 20.62
N GLU A 580 9.91 23.17 20.48
CA GLU A 580 8.66 23.19 21.21
C GLU A 580 7.80 21.98 20.84
N ASN A 581 7.17 21.34 21.83
CA ASN A 581 6.33 20.16 21.66
C ASN A 581 7.06 18.87 21.19
N GLY A 582 8.39 18.82 21.37
CA GLY A 582 9.18 17.59 21.26
C GLY A 582 9.74 17.29 19.86
N ILE A 583 10.86 16.57 19.83
CA ILE A 583 11.66 16.32 18.62
C ILE A 583 11.36 14.90 18.07
N THR A 584 11.10 14.79 16.77
CA THR A 584 10.98 13.50 16.04
C THR A 584 12.03 13.30 14.95
N PHE A 585 12.68 14.39 14.57
CA PHE A 585 13.65 14.45 13.50
C PHE A 585 14.72 15.42 13.91
N MET A 586 15.97 15.03 13.67
CA MET A 586 17.09 15.93 13.73
C MET A 586 17.96 15.76 12.49
N ARG A 587 18.52 16.86 11.99
CA ARG A 587 19.50 16.84 10.92
C ARG A 587 20.66 17.73 11.29
N LEU A 588 21.86 17.17 11.23
CA LEU A 588 23.11 17.89 11.40
C LEU A 588 23.71 18.12 10.03
N VAL A 589 24.11 19.35 9.75
CA VAL A 589 24.77 19.75 8.51
C VAL A 589 26.02 20.50 8.90
N ALA A 590 27.19 20.00 8.49
CA ALA A 590 28.45 20.71 8.72
C ALA A 590 29.47 20.37 7.65
N SER A 591 30.38 21.31 7.38
CA SER A 591 31.55 21.04 6.53
C SER A 591 32.67 20.44 7.37
N GLY A 592 33.48 19.55 6.83
CA GLY A 592 34.54 18.93 7.61
C GLY A 592 35.17 17.74 6.91
N TRP A 593 36.16 17.13 7.56
CA TRP A 593 36.82 15.92 7.06
C TRP A 593 37.05 14.90 8.17
N ALA A 594 37.05 13.63 7.77
CA ALA A 594 37.47 12.50 8.59
C ALA A 594 38.41 11.62 7.74
N PRO A 595 39.74 11.87 7.75
CA PRO A 595 40.70 11.07 7.01
C PRO A 595 40.66 9.60 7.43
N SER A 596 41.16 8.72 6.54
CA SER A 596 41.18 7.27 6.78
C SER A 596 41.86 6.93 8.12
N GLY A 597 41.25 6.05 8.90
CA GLY A 597 41.69 5.70 10.25
C GLY A 597 41.25 6.68 11.35
N THR A 598 40.48 7.72 11.02
CA THR A 598 39.86 8.65 11.98
C THR A 598 38.33 8.62 11.86
N SER A 599 37.61 9.09 12.88
CA SER A 599 36.14 9.13 12.84
C SER A 599 35.55 10.33 13.59
N GLN A 600 34.42 10.81 13.06
CA GLN A 600 33.53 11.77 13.69
C GLN A 600 32.29 11.02 14.14
N LEU A 601 32.00 11.04 15.44
CA LEU A 601 30.84 10.36 16.01
C LEU A 601 30.00 11.39 16.75
N TRP A 602 28.76 11.57 16.28
CA TRP A 602 27.79 12.42 16.95
C TRP A 602 27.03 11.61 18.00
N GLN A 603 26.97 12.19 19.20
CA GLN A 603 26.21 11.64 20.31
C GLN A 603 25.22 12.66 20.83
N TRP A 604 24.10 12.13 21.32
CA TRP A 604 22.99 12.93 21.80
C TRP A 604 22.47 12.40 23.13
N GLN A 605 21.88 13.28 23.91
CA GLN A 605 21.28 12.95 25.20
C GLN A 605 19.93 13.67 25.34
N PRO A 606 18.81 12.95 25.49
CA PRO A 606 17.52 13.56 25.74
C PRO A 606 17.48 14.19 27.14
N GLN A 607 16.68 15.24 27.28
CA GLN A 607 16.46 15.86 28.59
C GLN A 607 15.94 14.85 29.62
N GLY A 608 16.57 14.82 30.80
CA GLY A 608 16.17 13.94 31.92
C GLY A 608 16.89 12.60 31.95
N ASP A 609 17.64 12.27 30.90
CA ASP A 609 18.47 11.06 30.86
C ASP A 609 19.91 11.36 31.33
N THR A 610 20.59 10.30 31.76
CA THR A 610 22.00 10.31 32.21
C THR A 610 22.94 9.68 31.20
N GLN A 611 22.43 8.88 30.26
CA GLN A 611 23.21 8.21 29.23
C GLN A 611 23.36 9.08 27.97
N TRP A 612 24.46 8.88 27.25
CA TRP A 612 24.69 9.47 25.93
C TRP A 612 24.56 8.37 24.89
N TYR A 613 23.76 8.64 23.86
CA TYR A 613 23.46 7.69 22.80
C TYR A 613 24.18 8.08 21.52
N ASP A 614 24.73 7.09 20.83
CA ASP A 614 25.19 7.27 19.46
C ASP A 614 23.99 7.51 18.54
N MET A 615 24.18 8.30 17.49
CA MET A 615 23.21 8.43 16.40
C MET A 615 23.20 7.16 15.54
N SER A 616 22.70 6.07 16.13
CA SER A 616 22.59 4.74 15.51
C SER A 616 21.12 4.30 15.42
N PRO A 617 20.78 3.42 14.48
CA PRO A 617 19.40 2.93 14.33
C PRO A 617 18.81 2.29 15.59
N GLU A 618 19.65 1.66 16.40
CA GLU A 618 19.26 0.95 17.64
C GLU A 618 18.72 1.90 18.71
N ASN A 619 19.10 3.18 18.67
CA ASN A 619 18.71 4.19 19.65
C ASN A 619 17.58 5.10 19.14
N ALA A 620 17.06 4.88 17.93
CA ALA A 620 16.04 5.75 17.33
C ALA A 620 14.75 5.78 18.13
N ASP A 621 14.43 4.68 18.83
CA ASP A 621 13.22 4.53 19.62
C ASP A 621 13.16 5.50 20.81
N ILE A 622 14.31 6.01 21.27
CA ILE A 622 14.36 6.96 22.38
C ILE A 622 13.67 8.28 22.00
N LEU A 623 13.59 8.61 20.70
CA LEU A 623 12.84 9.78 20.22
C LEU A 623 11.32 9.61 20.25
N TYR A 624 10.78 8.40 20.51
CA TYR A 624 9.33 8.24 20.77
C TYR A 624 8.87 8.98 22.03
N GLY A 625 9.78 9.24 22.98
CA GLY A 625 9.50 10.04 24.17
C GLY A 625 9.32 11.54 23.91
N LEU A 626 9.54 12.00 22.67
CA LEU A 626 9.38 13.39 22.23
C LEU A 626 10.08 14.41 23.13
N PRO A 627 11.39 14.25 23.40
CA PRO A 627 12.13 15.19 24.22
C PRO A 627 12.10 16.60 23.58
N PRO A 628 11.78 17.66 24.34
CA PRO A 628 11.77 19.03 23.83
C PRO A 628 13.19 19.61 23.69
N LEU A 629 14.16 19.01 24.38
CA LEU A 629 15.57 19.40 24.37
C LEU A 629 16.45 18.16 24.29
N ILE A 630 17.47 18.24 23.43
CA ILE A 630 18.51 17.23 23.28
C ILE A 630 19.87 17.93 23.37
N ARG A 631 20.73 17.45 24.28
CA ARG A 631 22.13 17.86 24.32
C ARG A 631 22.91 17.15 23.22
N LEU A 632 23.86 17.84 22.61
CA LEU A 632 24.64 17.34 21.49
C LEU A 632 26.13 17.39 21.82
N ARG A 633 26.86 16.34 21.45
CA ARG A 633 28.32 16.35 21.50
C ARG A 633 28.93 15.62 20.31
N LEU A 634 30.11 16.05 19.92
CA LEU A 634 30.92 15.43 18.88
C LEU A 634 32.12 14.73 19.54
N ILE A 635 32.30 13.45 19.22
CA ILE A 635 33.51 12.70 19.55
C ILE A 635 34.38 12.65 18.29
N MET A 636 35.57 13.23 18.40
CA MET A 636 36.61 13.18 17.38
C MET A 636 37.62 12.12 17.79
N VAL A 637 37.69 11.03 17.03
CA VAL A 637 38.70 9.97 17.21
C VAL A 637 39.71 10.10 16.08
N GLY A 638 40.98 10.29 16.45
CA GLY A 638 42.10 10.43 15.53
C GLY A 638 43.34 9.70 16.01
N THR A 639 44.46 10.01 15.38
CA THR A 639 45.81 9.59 15.76
C THR A 639 46.61 10.81 16.19
N THR A 640 47.87 10.62 16.58
CA THR A 640 48.79 11.72 16.88
C THR A 640 49.10 12.58 15.64
N ASP A 641 48.96 12.05 14.43
CA ASP A 641 49.31 12.74 13.18
C ASP A 641 48.11 13.23 12.38
N LEU A 642 46.94 12.64 12.58
CA LEU A 642 45.71 12.96 11.86
C LEU A 642 44.53 13.04 12.81
N ALA A 643 43.68 14.03 12.59
CA ALA A 643 42.43 14.15 13.31
C ALA A 643 41.31 14.60 12.38
N PRO A 644 40.06 14.27 12.73
CA PRO A 644 38.92 14.84 12.03
C PRO A 644 38.74 16.33 12.38
N ALA A 645 38.09 17.06 11.48
CA ALA A 645 37.81 18.49 11.65
C ALA A 645 36.39 18.83 11.23
N ILE A 646 35.84 19.89 11.82
CA ILE A 646 34.53 20.43 11.47
C ILE A 646 34.62 21.95 11.33
N VAL A 647 33.90 22.50 10.36
CA VAL A 647 33.81 23.94 10.10
C VAL A 647 32.59 24.48 10.83
N LEU A 648 32.80 25.44 11.71
CA LEU A 648 31.79 26.17 12.48
C LEU A 648 31.53 27.53 11.84
N ASP A 649 30.96 27.53 10.64
CA ASP A 649 30.51 28.75 9.96
C ASP A 649 28.99 28.94 10.12
N SER A 650 28.43 29.96 9.45
CA SER A 650 26.97 30.18 9.41
C SER A 650 26.20 29.05 8.74
N LYS A 651 26.90 28.15 8.03
CA LYS A 651 26.35 27.02 7.27
C LYS A 651 26.41 25.70 8.07
N ALA A 652 27.10 25.68 9.21
CA ALA A 652 27.00 24.58 10.16
C ALA A 652 25.67 24.68 10.92
N ARG A 653 24.72 23.80 10.62
CA ARG A 653 23.32 23.86 11.11
C ARG A 653 22.88 22.58 11.81
N GLY A 654 22.14 22.76 12.89
CA GLY A 654 21.39 21.73 13.58
C GLY A 654 19.91 22.03 13.42
N GLU A 655 19.22 21.15 12.71
CA GLU A 655 17.81 21.28 12.43
C GLU A 655 17.02 20.26 13.25
N THR A 656 15.90 20.68 13.80
CA THR A 656 14.96 19.80 14.52
C THR A 656 13.56 19.96 13.95
N GLY A 657 12.84 18.84 13.85
CA GLY A 657 11.51 18.79 13.27
C GLY A 657 10.54 17.91 14.06
N ARG A 658 9.29 18.38 14.14
CA ARG A 658 8.14 17.63 14.64
C ARG A 658 7.15 17.44 13.51
N THR A 659 6.89 16.20 13.12
CA THR A 659 5.91 15.92 12.06
C THR A 659 4.49 16.20 12.53
N ARG A 660 3.64 16.66 11.62
CA ARG A 660 2.21 16.87 11.87
C ARG A 660 1.48 15.56 12.09
N GLY A 661 0.34 15.63 12.77
CA GLY A 661 -0.62 14.53 12.87
C GLY A 661 -1.52 14.41 11.64
N ASP A 662 -1.58 15.45 10.81
CA ASP A 662 -2.37 15.51 9.58
C ASP A 662 -1.48 15.71 8.34
N MET A 663 -1.87 15.10 7.23
CA MET A 663 -1.24 15.25 5.92
C MET A 663 -2.31 15.60 4.90
N ARG A 664 -2.00 16.56 4.04
CA ARG A 664 -2.79 16.87 2.84
C ARG A 664 -1.85 17.19 1.68
N ALA A 665 -1.83 16.32 0.68
CA ALA A 665 -1.06 16.49 -0.56
C ALA A 665 -2.02 16.68 -1.73
N LEU A 666 -1.83 17.75 -2.51
CA LEU A 666 -2.62 18.06 -3.70
C LEU A 666 -1.75 17.97 -4.96
N SER A 667 -2.16 17.16 -5.92
CA SER A 667 -1.53 17.17 -7.24
C SER A 667 -1.89 18.45 -8.00
N LYS A 668 -1.07 18.81 -9.00
CA LYS A 668 -1.53 19.73 -10.05
C LYS A 668 -2.68 19.10 -10.84
N SER A 669 -3.41 19.92 -11.60
CA SER A 669 -4.49 19.43 -12.47
C SER A 669 -3.94 18.47 -13.53
N ILE A 670 -4.49 17.25 -13.59
CA ILE A 670 -4.15 16.20 -14.53
C ILE A 670 -5.14 16.27 -15.69
N ALA A 671 -4.64 16.41 -16.93
CA ALA A 671 -5.46 16.43 -18.13
C ALA A 671 -5.59 15.01 -18.72
N PHE A 672 -6.82 14.49 -18.81
CA PHE A 672 -7.07 13.09 -19.19
C PHE A 672 -7.11 12.85 -20.71
N GLY A 673 -7.16 13.91 -21.53
CA GLY A 673 -7.25 13.79 -22.99
C GLY A 673 -8.56 13.19 -23.53
N LEU A 674 -9.48 12.85 -22.63
CA LEU A 674 -10.83 12.37 -22.92
C LEU A 674 -11.80 12.96 -21.90
N SER A 675 -13.08 12.97 -22.25
CA SER A 675 -14.16 13.27 -21.32
C SER A 675 -14.57 12.00 -20.58
N THR A 676 -14.49 12.00 -19.26
CA THR A 676 -14.89 10.83 -18.43
C THR A 676 -15.89 11.22 -17.34
N THR A 677 -16.64 10.22 -16.88
CA THR A 677 -17.49 10.25 -15.68
C THR A 677 -17.03 9.23 -14.62
N ALA A 678 -15.87 8.60 -14.81
CA ALA A 678 -15.29 7.62 -13.91
C ALA A 678 -13.76 7.74 -13.82
N VAL A 679 -13.23 7.72 -12.60
CA VAL A 679 -11.78 7.82 -12.34
C VAL A 679 -11.41 6.84 -11.24
N THR A 680 -10.33 6.11 -11.44
CA THR A 680 -9.74 5.21 -10.45
C THR A 680 -8.37 5.74 -10.02
N VAL A 681 -8.10 5.80 -8.71
CA VAL A 681 -6.82 6.26 -8.15
C VAL A 681 -6.24 5.17 -7.26
N ASP A 682 -5.02 4.76 -7.54
CA ASP A 682 -4.24 3.84 -6.72
C ASP A 682 -3.14 4.61 -5.98
N LEU A 683 -3.13 4.51 -4.65
CA LEU A 683 -2.08 5.02 -3.79
C LEU A 683 -1.34 3.83 -3.15
N ILE A 684 -0.05 3.71 -3.43
CA ILE A 684 0.81 2.74 -2.73
C ILE A 684 1.36 3.43 -1.48
N ILE A 685 1.19 2.78 -0.34
CA ILE A 685 1.58 3.26 0.98
C ILE A 685 2.54 2.23 1.59
N ASP A 686 3.57 2.71 2.27
CA ASP A 686 4.46 1.89 3.09
C ASP A 686 4.42 2.34 4.56
N ARG A 687 4.92 1.49 5.46
CA ARG A 687 4.96 1.70 6.93
C ARG A 687 3.59 1.89 7.59
N TRP A 688 2.57 1.26 7.01
CA TRP A 688 1.21 1.31 7.51
C TRP A 688 1.04 0.56 8.84
N LYS A 689 0.40 1.23 9.80
CA LYS A 689 -0.05 0.65 11.07
C LYS A 689 -1.55 0.87 11.24
N ASP A 690 -2.33 -0.20 11.15
CA ASP A 690 -3.81 -0.15 11.14
C ASP A 690 -4.42 0.56 12.37
N ALA A 691 -3.76 0.51 13.53
CA ALA A 691 -4.25 1.14 14.76
C ALA A 691 -3.96 2.65 14.86
N GLU A 692 -3.00 3.16 14.08
CA GLU A 692 -2.48 4.53 14.24
C GLU A 692 -2.73 5.41 13.02
N HIS A 693 -2.95 4.81 11.85
CA HIS A 693 -2.90 5.50 10.57
C HIS A 693 -4.24 5.50 9.86
N THR A 694 -4.54 6.63 9.22
CA THR A 694 -5.61 6.72 8.22
C THR A 694 -5.07 7.32 6.93
N ALA A 695 -5.66 6.93 5.80
CA ALA A 695 -5.39 7.46 4.48
C ALA A 695 -6.69 7.53 3.70
N ALA A 696 -6.92 8.65 3.02
CA ALA A 696 -8.07 8.88 2.17
C ALA A 696 -7.62 9.58 0.88
N VAL A 697 -8.19 9.15 -0.24
CA VAL A 697 -7.98 9.77 -1.54
C VAL A 697 -9.26 10.49 -1.94
N LYS A 698 -9.15 11.74 -2.35
CA LYS A 698 -10.23 12.59 -2.84
C LYS A 698 -9.90 13.08 -4.24
N LEU A 699 -10.92 13.38 -5.03
CA LEU A 699 -10.77 13.89 -6.39
C LEU A 699 -11.36 15.31 -6.48
N ILE A 700 -10.59 16.26 -6.97
CA ILE A 700 -11.03 17.62 -7.25
C ILE A 700 -11.32 17.73 -8.75
N SER A 701 -12.58 17.87 -9.13
CA SER A 701 -12.98 18.14 -10.51
C SER A 701 -13.99 19.28 -10.58
N GLY A 702 -13.84 20.20 -11.54
CA GLY A 702 -14.65 21.41 -11.62
C GLY A 702 -14.64 22.26 -10.34
N GLY A 703 -13.52 22.28 -9.60
CA GLY A 703 -13.38 23.04 -8.35
C GLY A 703 -14.05 22.42 -7.11
N VAL A 704 -14.70 21.25 -7.23
CA VAL A 704 -15.37 20.57 -6.12
C VAL A 704 -14.58 19.32 -5.71
N THR A 705 -14.26 19.22 -4.41
CA THR A 705 -13.66 18.02 -3.81
C THR A 705 -14.74 16.94 -3.63
N ARG A 706 -14.53 15.78 -4.25
CA ARG A 706 -15.43 14.62 -4.18
C ARG A 706 -14.78 13.49 -3.38
N THR A 707 -15.62 12.77 -2.66
CA THR A 707 -15.26 11.51 -1.99
C THR A 707 -15.43 10.33 -2.96
N PRO A 708 -14.63 9.27 -2.81
CA PRO A 708 -14.73 8.09 -3.66
C PRO A 708 -16.07 7.39 -3.45
N THR A 709 -16.59 6.77 -4.51
CA THR A 709 -17.79 5.92 -4.45
C THR A 709 -17.47 4.59 -3.77
N ALA A 710 -16.27 4.07 -3.96
CA ALA A 710 -15.77 2.86 -3.32
C ALA A 710 -14.27 2.98 -3.03
N THR A 711 -13.82 2.36 -1.94
CA THR A 711 -12.41 2.24 -1.60
C THR A 711 -12.08 0.80 -1.23
N SER A 712 -10.94 0.30 -1.67
CA SER A 712 -10.39 -0.99 -1.27
C SER A 712 -8.96 -0.85 -0.79
N ILE A 713 -8.62 -1.51 0.32
CA ILE A 713 -7.26 -1.59 0.83
C ILE A 713 -6.78 -3.02 0.63
N TRP A 714 -5.70 -3.18 -0.11
CA TRP A 714 -5.02 -4.46 -0.28
C TRP A 714 -3.70 -4.43 0.49
N GLN A 715 -3.44 -5.48 1.27
CA GLN A 715 -2.17 -5.67 1.98
C GLN A 715 -1.24 -6.53 1.15
N ASP A 716 0.01 -6.10 1.05
CA ASP A 716 1.06 -6.86 0.36
C ASP A 716 1.39 -8.14 1.16
N PRO A 717 1.31 -9.34 0.53
CA PRO A 717 1.60 -10.60 1.19
C PRO A 717 3.09 -10.79 1.51
N GLU A 718 3.99 -10.13 0.77
CA GLU A 718 5.44 -10.19 1.00
C GLU A 718 5.90 -9.12 1.98
N ASN A 719 5.16 -8.00 2.09
CA ASN A 719 5.48 -6.91 3.01
C ASN A 719 4.26 -6.46 3.84
N ALA A 720 4.19 -6.95 5.08
CA ALA A 720 3.05 -6.72 5.99
C ALA A 720 2.82 -5.25 6.39
N ILE A 721 3.76 -4.33 6.13
CA ILE A 721 3.60 -2.88 6.39
C ILE A 721 3.23 -2.09 5.12
N ARG A 722 3.15 -2.73 3.96
CA ARG A 722 2.75 -2.07 2.69
C ARG A 722 1.26 -2.25 2.44
N ARG A 723 0.63 -1.21 1.89
CA ARG A 723 -0.79 -1.20 1.51
C ARG A 723 -0.94 -0.57 0.13
N ARG A 724 -1.88 -1.08 -0.67
CA ARG A 724 -2.41 -0.40 -1.85
C ARG A 724 -3.82 0.05 -1.55
N LEU A 725 -4.05 1.35 -1.55
CA LEU A 725 -5.36 1.97 -1.42
C LEU A 725 -5.88 2.32 -2.82
N THR A 726 -6.92 1.63 -3.26
CA THR A 726 -7.62 1.93 -4.52
C THR A 726 -8.89 2.69 -4.22
N ALA A 727 -9.06 3.88 -4.80
CA ALA A 727 -10.22 4.74 -4.68
C ALA A 727 -10.90 4.89 -6.04
N THR A 728 -12.16 4.46 -6.14
CA THR A 728 -12.95 4.50 -7.38
C THR A 728 -13.99 5.59 -7.28
N PHE A 729 -14.02 6.49 -8.26
CA PHE A 729 -14.98 7.57 -8.41
C PHE A 729 -15.86 7.27 -9.61
N THR A 730 -17.17 7.07 -9.41
CA THR A 730 -18.14 6.85 -10.50
C THR A 730 -19.27 7.86 -10.40
N GLY A 731 -19.91 8.18 -11.54
CA GLY A 731 -21.01 9.15 -11.59
C GLY A 731 -20.56 10.60 -11.34
N ILE A 732 -19.28 10.92 -11.58
CA ILE A 732 -18.82 12.31 -11.52
C ILE A 732 -19.33 13.07 -12.75
N PRO A 733 -19.59 14.39 -12.65
CA PRO A 733 -19.89 15.20 -13.83
C PRO A 733 -18.79 15.06 -14.88
N THR A 734 -19.19 15.02 -16.14
CA THR A 734 -18.28 14.87 -17.27
C THR A 734 -17.13 15.87 -17.15
N THR A 735 -15.91 15.37 -17.05
CA THR A 735 -14.71 16.17 -16.87
C THR A 735 -13.59 15.71 -17.80
N THR A 736 -12.73 16.63 -18.21
CA THR A 736 -11.52 16.38 -19.00
C THR A 736 -10.24 16.50 -18.18
N SER A 737 -10.35 16.95 -16.94
CA SER A 737 -9.24 17.10 -16.01
C SER A 737 -9.67 16.95 -14.56
N ALA A 738 -8.76 16.49 -13.69
CA ALA A 738 -8.98 16.49 -12.25
C ALA A 738 -7.64 16.60 -11.49
N ALA A 739 -7.68 17.04 -10.25
CA ALA A 739 -6.55 16.96 -9.33
C ALA A 739 -6.84 15.92 -8.23
N VAL A 740 -5.81 15.23 -7.76
CA VAL A 740 -5.90 14.26 -6.67
C VAL A 740 -5.49 14.93 -5.38
N GLN A 741 -6.27 14.69 -4.33
CA GLN A 741 -5.98 15.12 -2.98
C GLN A 741 -5.85 13.89 -2.09
N ILE A 742 -4.67 13.70 -1.51
CA ILE A 742 -4.38 12.64 -0.55
C ILE A 742 -4.42 13.25 0.84
N GLU A 743 -5.22 12.67 1.71
CA GLU A 743 -5.32 13.03 3.12
C GLU A 743 -4.85 11.86 3.98
N GLY A 744 -4.17 12.17 5.07
CA GLY A 744 -3.75 11.19 6.05
C GLY A 744 -3.82 11.74 7.45
N THR A 745 -4.10 10.87 8.43
CA THR A 745 -3.89 11.20 9.83
C THR A 745 -3.05 10.15 10.52
N LYS A 746 -2.34 10.57 11.56
CA LYS A 746 -1.63 9.69 12.48
C LYS A 746 -1.86 10.11 13.94
N THR A 747 -1.96 9.12 14.82
CA THR A 747 -2.08 9.34 16.27
C THR A 747 -0.74 9.16 17.01
N GLY A 748 0.25 8.51 16.38
CA GLY A 748 1.58 8.23 16.94
C GLY A 748 2.74 9.02 16.32
N VAL A 749 3.97 8.63 16.69
CA VAL A 749 5.20 9.19 16.11
C VAL A 749 5.46 8.57 14.74
N ASP A 750 5.19 7.28 14.58
CA ASP A 750 5.30 6.58 13.32
C ASP A 750 4.47 7.25 12.23
N GLU A 751 5.11 7.49 11.10
CA GLU A 751 4.46 7.98 9.89
C GLU A 751 4.44 6.90 8.82
N TRP A 752 3.31 6.82 8.11
CA TRP A 752 3.27 6.21 6.79
C TRP A 752 3.69 7.26 5.75
N PHE A 753 4.12 6.79 4.58
CA PHE A 753 4.36 7.67 3.44
C PHE A 753 3.75 7.08 2.17
N GLY A 754 3.26 7.95 1.30
CA GLY A 754 2.78 7.58 -0.03
C GLY A 754 3.98 7.36 -0.94
N GLU A 755 4.19 6.12 -1.36
CA GLU A 755 5.28 5.73 -2.25
C GLU A 755 5.00 6.19 -3.67
N SER A 756 3.84 5.84 -4.22
CA SER A 756 3.47 6.27 -5.57
C SER A 756 1.97 6.42 -5.73
N VAL A 757 1.60 7.21 -6.72
CA VAL A 757 0.22 7.51 -7.06
C VAL A 757 0.01 7.23 -8.53
N PHE A 758 -1.02 6.43 -8.81
CA PHE A 758 -1.49 6.16 -10.15
C PHE A 758 -2.94 6.60 -10.27
N VAL A 759 -3.27 7.23 -11.40
CA VAL A 759 -4.61 7.75 -11.70
C VAL A 759 -4.99 7.26 -13.07
N MET A 760 -6.24 6.84 -13.21
CA MET A 760 -6.81 6.39 -14.46
C MET A 760 -8.19 7.01 -14.64
N ALA A 761 -8.44 7.60 -15.80
CA ALA A 761 -9.75 7.97 -16.30
C ALA A 761 -10.32 6.80 -17.12
N ASP A 762 -11.49 6.33 -16.73
CA ASP A 762 -12.20 5.20 -17.33
C ASP A 762 -13.15 5.64 -18.45
#